data_AF-A0A8H6KD81-F1
#
_entry.id   AF-A0A8H6KD81-F1
#
_cell.length_a   1.000
_cell.length_b   1.000
_cell.length_c   1.000
_cell.angle_alpha   90.00
_cell.angle_beta   90.00
_cell.angle_gamma   90.00
#
_symmetry.space_group_name_H-M   'P 1'
#
loop_
_entity.id
_entity.type
_entity.pdbx_description
1 polymer ?
#
loop_
_entity_poly.entity_id
_entity_poly.type
_entity_poly.pdbx_seq_one_letter_code
_entity_poly.pdbx_strand_id
1 'polypeptide(L)'
;MRFIDLLATAAASAALAAAAPAVDTPSPVETGLRLVKTSEADPGSWVTEEGKDQLVADGIGFFDITDIEDEEVLTILSTPPSELRSLHRRQITYPTELSHQDRANCLIPRISTDGPQLWLKNMTEFWNRHYRSVNGTLAAAWMFELVGEIAGSNPLIEVTQFPHSAFDQPSVIARITGASDELVIVSAHFDSTGGSATARGPGADDNGSGVVVIMEALRIFADARYKPENTLEFHFFAGEEGGMLGSKDVFADYKAKNKTVLAMMNQDMAGYSPSGKISIFTDYADPGLTAYCRLIAEEYTGETTQDVCGYACSDHGSAYANGFPAAYVCDEPVKTATRWIHSPWDVYETIQWDAIHRHSVFTLLAYGALVVVYNLFFHPLRRFPGPKLWAASPLPAARNVLRGTSHYKILELHKRYGDIVRVGPNELAFAHADAWKDVCGHLQRGQDENGKDPKYGNEDMDRSLISASRERHGPMRRLLSHGFSARAMAEQQPLINTYIDLFLQRLRENGEGGSKPIDLTKWFEWATFDIIGDLSFGESFGCLQTSASHPWVDSFFESMKIIPAVQSISDLPLFSILKPLYFLLFIPKEAATQRRTSQLFAEESLKKRLSLTTERPDFVQAMLERGKEYRLTPAELRDNSVLLTTAGSETTATTLTAAVYFLGTHPEVLEKLKAEVRSSFKSEDEIDVTSVQNLSYMLAVLKEVMRVHPAVAISLPRSTPPGGAEIAGEHIPGNTTLGIWQYAIYHDPTKFLHPDSFIPERWLDDKRFENDAKHLHQPFSYGPRNCLGMNLAYAEMRLILARMIWNFDFELAPTSRQWAVDQKVFFFWEKPPLWVNIKKRSV
;
A
#
# COMPACT_ATOMS: atom_id res chain seq x y z
N MET A 1 30.02 55.12 -62.02
CA MET A 1 30.87 55.90 -61.10
C MET A 1 30.88 55.12 -59.79
N ARG A 2 31.97 54.54 -59.27
CA ARG A 2 33.42 54.61 -59.60
C ARG A 2 34.08 55.98 -59.40
N PHE A 3 35.27 55.93 -58.78
CA PHE A 3 36.25 57.00 -58.46
C PHE A 3 35.95 57.90 -57.25
N ILE A 4 36.92 58.31 -56.39
CA ILE A 4 38.27 57.79 -55.97
C ILE A 4 38.74 58.63 -54.74
N ASP A 5 39.78 58.38 -53.91
CA ASP A 5 40.85 57.36 -53.79
C ASP A 5 41.12 57.04 -52.27
N LEU A 6 42.29 57.04 -51.60
CA LEU A 6 43.69 57.38 -51.94
C LEU A 6 44.73 56.60 -51.08
N LEU A 7 45.43 55.64 -51.71
CA LEU A 7 46.79 55.13 -51.35
C LEU A 7 46.98 54.41 -49.98
N ALA A 8 47.95 53.49 -49.78
CA ALA A 8 48.96 52.89 -50.67
C ALA A 8 49.16 51.38 -50.36
N THR A 9 49.91 50.66 -51.21
CA THR A 9 50.05 49.19 -51.21
C THR A 9 51.27 48.62 -50.48
N ALA A 10 51.15 47.33 -50.11
CA ALA A 10 52.17 46.51 -49.46
C ALA A 10 53.46 46.26 -50.27
N ALA A 11 54.49 45.80 -49.55
CA ALA A 11 55.63 45.04 -50.06
C ALA A 11 55.93 43.88 -49.07
N ALA A 12 56.57 42.80 -49.52
CA ALA A 12 56.74 41.57 -48.73
C ALA A 12 58.13 40.93 -48.89
N SER A 13 58.41 39.97 -48.00
CA SER A 13 59.43 38.89 -48.07
C SER A 13 60.75 39.04 -47.29
N ALA A 14 61.04 37.95 -46.55
CA ALA A 14 62.35 37.34 -46.30
C ALA A 14 63.37 37.96 -45.28
N ALA A 15 63.24 37.48 -44.03
CA ALA A 15 64.28 36.78 -43.25
C ALA A 15 65.69 37.40 -43.02
N LEU A 16 66.04 37.56 -41.73
CA LEU A 16 66.89 36.56 -41.03
C LEU A 16 66.63 36.60 -39.51
N ALA A 17 67.07 35.59 -38.77
CA ALA A 17 66.86 35.48 -37.32
C ALA A 17 68.13 35.81 -36.50
N ALA A 18 67.93 36.45 -35.35
CA ALA A 18 68.87 36.55 -34.23
C ALA A 18 68.04 36.56 -32.93
N ALA A 19 68.55 36.00 -31.83
CA ALA A 19 67.70 35.48 -30.75
C ALA A 19 67.89 36.15 -29.38
N ALA A 20 66.77 36.24 -28.64
CA ALA A 20 66.66 36.28 -27.18
C ALA A 20 67.22 37.57 -26.49
N PRO A 21 67.01 37.78 -25.17
CA PRO A 21 66.45 36.87 -24.16
C PRO A 21 64.93 36.66 -24.32
N ALA A 22 64.48 35.42 -24.14
CA ALA A 22 63.15 35.17 -23.61
C ALA A 22 63.20 35.39 -22.09
N VAL A 23 62.09 35.83 -21.51
CA VAL A 23 61.82 35.60 -20.09
C VAL A 23 60.97 34.34 -20.05
N ASP A 24 61.62 33.19 -19.83
CA ASP A 24 60.90 31.95 -19.54
C ASP A 24 60.27 32.08 -18.14
N THR A 25 59.02 32.52 -18.09
CA THR A 25 58.12 32.11 -17.01
C THR A 25 57.72 30.67 -17.29
N PRO A 26 58.11 29.69 -16.45
CA PRO A 26 57.66 28.31 -16.61
C PRO A 26 56.13 28.24 -16.52
N SER A 27 55.53 27.18 -17.07
CA SER A 27 54.10 26.95 -16.88
C SER A 27 53.84 26.77 -15.37
N PRO A 28 52.87 27.48 -14.76
CA PRO A 28 52.65 27.40 -13.32
C PRO A 28 52.28 25.99 -12.82
N VAL A 29 51.88 25.09 -13.72
CA VAL A 29 51.76 23.64 -13.48
C VAL A 29 53.05 23.02 -12.93
N GLU A 30 54.23 23.54 -13.28
CA GLU A 30 55.54 23.10 -12.74
C GLU A 30 55.84 23.65 -11.32
N THR A 31 54.99 24.54 -10.78
CA THR A 31 55.27 25.30 -9.55
C THR A 31 54.34 25.00 -8.37
N GLY A 32 53.30 24.18 -8.56
CA GLY A 32 52.34 23.84 -7.48
C GLY A 32 51.42 25.00 -7.08
N LEU A 33 51.27 26.02 -7.93
CA LEU A 33 50.33 27.11 -7.74
C LEU A 33 48.95 26.77 -8.34
N ARG A 34 47.90 27.35 -7.76
CA ARG A 34 46.50 27.29 -8.23
C ARG A 34 46.06 28.67 -8.71
N LEU A 35 45.27 28.73 -9.77
CA LEU A 35 44.67 29.97 -10.27
C LEU A 35 43.29 30.13 -9.63
N VAL A 36 43.14 31.14 -8.78
CA VAL A 36 41.88 31.43 -8.08
C VAL A 36 41.28 32.76 -8.55
N LYS A 37 39.96 32.86 -8.48
CA LYS A 37 39.17 34.05 -8.85
C LYS A 37 38.18 34.37 -7.74
N THR A 38 38.15 35.62 -7.29
CA THR A 38 37.40 36.10 -6.09
C THR A 38 36.17 36.96 -6.41
N SER A 39 35.99 37.36 -7.67
CA SER A 39 34.82 38.10 -8.16
C SER A 39 34.72 38.02 -9.68
N GLU A 40 33.59 38.43 -10.28
CA GLU A 40 33.43 38.44 -11.73
C GLU A 40 34.48 39.33 -12.42
N ALA A 41 34.88 40.43 -11.77
CA ALA A 41 35.86 41.40 -12.27
C ALA A 41 37.33 41.02 -12.01
N ASP A 42 37.61 40.03 -11.16
CA ASP A 42 38.96 39.52 -10.89
C ASP A 42 39.47 38.72 -12.11
N PRO A 43 40.60 39.09 -12.76
CA PRO A 43 41.15 38.35 -13.89
C PRO A 43 41.72 36.97 -13.51
N GLY A 44 41.80 36.66 -12.21
CA GLY A 44 42.40 35.45 -11.66
C GLY A 44 43.84 35.70 -11.18
N SER A 45 44.16 35.18 -10.01
CA SER A 45 45.47 35.31 -9.34
C SER A 45 46.06 33.94 -9.02
N TRP A 46 47.36 33.77 -9.27
CA TRP A 46 48.07 32.54 -8.90
C TRP A 46 48.49 32.57 -7.42
N VAL A 47 48.03 31.58 -6.66
CA VAL A 47 48.26 31.43 -5.20
C VAL A 47 48.81 30.05 -4.87
N THR A 48 49.42 29.88 -3.70
CA THR A 48 49.66 28.54 -3.14
C THR A 48 48.39 28.01 -2.47
N GLU A 49 48.36 26.73 -2.11
CA GLU A 49 47.24 26.15 -1.36
C GLU A 49 47.08 26.78 0.03
N GLU A 50 48.17 27.20 0.66
CA GLU A 50 48.12 27.99 1.91
C GLU A 50 47.56 29.40 1.68
N GLY A 51 47.68 29.93 0.45
CA GLY A 51 47.01 31.15 0.03
C GLY A 51 45.49 30.98 -0.11
N LYS A 52 45.03 29.79 -0.49
CA LYS A 52 43.61 29.42 -0.48
C LYS A 52 43.10 29.27 0.95
N ASP A 53 43.82 28.53 1.81
CA ASP A 53 43.51 28.43 3.24
C ASP A 53 43.38 29.83 3.91
N GLN A 54 44.20 30.80 3.50
CA GLN A 54 44.12 32.20 3.96
C GLN A 54 42.88 32.95 3.43
N LEU A 55 42.49 32.76 2.16
CA LEU A 55 41.26 33.37 1.62
C LEU A 55 40.02 32.91 2.39
N VAL A 56 39.92 31.61 2.72
CA VAL A 56 38.84 31.08 3.56
C VAL A 56 38.89 31.70 4.97
N ALA A 57 40.08 31.80 5.58
CA ALA A 57 40.26 32.40 6.90
C ALA A 57 39.92 33.91 6.96
N ASP A 58 40.06 34.64 5.85
CA ASP A 58 39.64 36.04 5.69
C ASP A 58 38.16 36.20 5.30
N GLY A 59 37.43 35.09 5.08
CA GLY A 59 36.02 35.09 4.68
C GLY A 59 35.77 35.50 3.22
N ILE A 60 36.72 35.21 2.34
CA ILE A 60 36.67 35.56 0.91
C ILE A 60 36.37 34.30 0.08
N GLY A 61 35.15 34.22 -0.48
CA GLY A 61 34.78 33.17 -1.42
C GLY A 61 35.59 33.24 -2.73
N PHE A 62 35.98 32.09 -3.27
CA PHE A 62 36.74 31.99 -4.53
C PHE A 62 36.44 30.71 -5.30
N PHE A 63 36.59 30.75 -6.63
CA PHE A 63 36.68 29.56 -7.47
C PHE A 63 38.14 29.22 -7.75
N ASP A 64 38.52 27.95 -7.63
CA ASP A 64 39.78 27.43 -8.15
C ASP A 64 39.57 27.01 -9.62
N ILE A 65 39.90 27.95 -10.52
CA ILE A 65 39.69 27.86 -11.96
C ILE A 65 40.86 27.21 -12.71
N THR A 66 41.88 26.71 -12.00
CA THR A 66 43.15 26.18 -12.56
C THR A 66 42.96 25.18 -13.71
N ASP A 67 41.95 24.32 -13.59
CA ASP A 67 41.72 23.18 -14.48
C ASP A 67 40.44 23.37 -15.35
N ILE A 68 39.89 24.59 -15.43
CA ILE A 68 38.71 24.90 -16.26
C ILE A 68 39.15 25.29 -17.67
N GLU A 69 39.06 24.34 -18.61
CA GLU A 69 39.31 24.58 -20.04
C GLU A 69 38.08 25.12 -20.81
N ASP A 70 36.89 25.11 -20.21
CA ASP A 70 35.64 25.49 -20.86
C ASP A 70 35.44 27.02 -20.86
N GLU A 71 35.60 27.64 -22.03
CA GLU A 71 35.47 29.09 -22.24
C GLU A 71 34.09 29.65 -21.86
N GLU A 72 33.01 28.86 -21.96
CA GLU A 72 31.65 29.28 -21.57
C GLU A 72 31.55 29.35 -20.04
N VAL A 73 32.14 28.39 -19.31
CA VAL A 73 32.24 28.43 -17.83
C VAL A 73 33.08 29.63 -17.37
N LEU A 74 34.26 29.83 -17.96
CA LEU A 74 35.14 30.97 -17.62
C LEU A 74 34.47 32.33 -17.91
N THR A 75 33.67 32.40 -18.98
CA THR A 75 32.86 33.59 -19.31
C THR A 75 31.75 33.81 -18.29
N ILE A 76 31.00 32.76 -17.91
CA ILE A 76 29.94 32.85 -16.90
C ILE A 76 30.50 33.29 -15.55
N LEU A 77 31.61 32.68 -15.09
CA LEU A 77 32.31 33.10 -13.88
C LEU A 77 32.82 34.56 -13.94
N SER A 78 33.02 35.12 -15.13
CA SER A 78 33.50 36.49 -15.33
C SER A 78 32.40 37.50 -15.71
N THR A 79 31.12 37.13 -15.59
CA THR A 79 29.98 37.97 -15.98
C THR A 79 28.94 38.07 -14.86
N PRO A 80 28.50 39.27 -14.44
CA PRO A 80 27.52 39.42 -13.38
C PRO A 80 26.18 38.70 -13.67
N PRO A 81 25.54 38.05 -12.68
CA PRO A 81 24.24 37.35 -12.87
C PRO A 81 23.11 38.21 -13.45
N SER A 82 23.18 39.53 -13.31
CA SER A 82 22.23 40.47 -13.93
C SER A 82 22.30 40.51 -15.47
N GLU A 83 23.45 40.19 -16.05
CA GLU A 83 23.71 40.24 -17.50
C GLU A 83 23.56 38.87 -18.17
N LEU A 84 23.74 37.77 -17.43
CA LEU A 84 23.69 36.37 -17.90
C LEU A 84 22.31 35.84 -18.35
N ARG A 85 21.27 36.68 -18.37
CA ARG A 85 19.85 36.28 -18.52
C ARG A 85 19.47 35.55 -19.81
N SER A 86 20.35 35.47 -20.81
CA SER A 86 20.10 34.80 -22.10
C SER A 86 21.01 33.61 -22.41
N LEU A 87 21.87 33.18 -21.47
CA LEU A 87 22.91 32.15 -21.74
C LEU A 87 22.59 30.74 -21.20
N HIS A 88 21.51 30.57 -20.43
CA HIS A 88 21.16 29.28 -19.84
C HIS A 88 20.72 28.26 -20.92
N ARG A 89 21.39 27.10 -20.99
CA ARG A 89 21.23 26.10 -22.07
C ARG A 89 19.80 25.55 -22.22
N ARG A 90 19.00 25.58 -21.16
CA ARG A 90 17.53 25.43 -21.19
C ARG A 90 16.91 26.31 -20.10
N GLN A 91 15.97 27.18 -20.47
CA GLN A 91 15.11 27.85 -19.48
C GLN A 91 14.04 26.85 -19.01
N ILE A 92 14.11 26.42 -17.76
CA ILE A 92 13.15 25.48 -17.18
C ILE A 92 12.00 26.27 -16.53
N THR A 93 10.76 25.80 -16.74
CA THR A 93 9.57 26.41 -16.13
C THR A 93 9.16 25.60 -14.91
N TYR A 94 9.42 26.13 -13.72
CA TYR A 94 9.02 25.52 -12.46
C TYR A 94 7.54 25.85 -12.13
N PRO A 95 6.84 24.99 -11.37
CA PRO A 95 5.47 25.27 -10.96
C PRO A 95 5.37 26.51 -10.06
N THR A 96 4.31 27.31 -10.23
CA THR A 96 3.97 28.42 -9.32
C THR A 96 3.03 27.99 -8.19
N GLU A 97 2.62 26.73 -8.17
CA GLU A 97 1.75 26.09 -7.17
C GLU A 97 2.30 24.68 -6.89
N LEU A 98 2.23 24.20 -5.64
CA LEU A 98 2.66 22.85 -5.32
C LEU A 98 1.59 21.83 -5.72
N SER A 99 1.97 20.83 -6.50
CA SER A 99 1.10 19.71 -6.90
C SER A 99 1.44 18.39 -6.21
N HIS A 100 2.63 18.31 -5.59
CA HIS A 100 3.20 17.10 -4.99
C HIS A 100 3.55 17.24 -3.50
N GLN A 101 2.93 18.23 -2.83
CA GLN A 101 2.51 18.08 -1.42
C GLN A 101 1.94 16.66 -1.17
N ASP A 102 1.29 16.07 -2.19
CA ASP A 102 0.74 14.71 -2.19
C ASP A 102 1.73 13.53 -2.21
N ARG A 103 3.03 13.79 -2.18
CA ARG A 103 4.05 12.77 -1.92
C ARG A 103 4.77 13.05 -0.59
N ALA A 104 4.42 14.16 0.07
CA ALA A 104 5.04 14.64 1.28
C ALA A 104 4.36 14.26 2.62
N ASN A 105 3.01 14.30 2.84
CA ASN A 105 2.37 13.73 4.09
C ASN A 105 2.67 12.17 4.22
N CYS A 106 3.79 11.60 3.75
CA CYS A 106 4.25 10.29 4.17
C CYS A 106 5.68 10.28 4.77
N LEU A 107 6.27 11.43 5.19
CA LEU A 107 7.68 11.53 5.65
C LEU A 107 8.04 12.03 7.11
N ILE A 108 7.52 13.10 7.76
CA ILE A 108 7.68 13.47 9.24
C ILE A 108 7.69 12.29 10.26
N PRO A 109 6.62 11.55 10.69
CA PRO A 109 6.80 10.26 11.42
C PRO A 109 7.53 9.14 10.68
N ARG A 110 8.49 9.50 9.83
CA ARG A 110 9.62 8.70 9.38
C ARG A 110 10.93 9.48 9.58
N ILE A 111 10.94 10.81 9.42
CA ILE A 111 12.02 11.72 9.81
C ILE A 111 12.18 11.71 11.33
N SER A 112 13.40 11.43 11.81
CA SER A 112 13.81 11.60 13.20
C SER A 112 15.12 12.36 13.27
N THR A 113 15.38 13.00 14.40
CA THR A 113 16.72 13.54 14.71
C THR A 113 17.69 12.45 15.15
N ASP A 114 17.23 11.23 15.52
CA ASP A 114 18.10 10.18 16.09
C ASP A 114 19.28 9.78 15.17
N GLY A 115 18.98 9.62 13.87
CA GLY A 115 19.99 9.33 12.83
C GLY A 115 20.96 10.50 12.65
N PRO A 116 20.47 11.70 12.27
CA PRO A 116 21.28 12.92 12.18
C PRO A 116 22.15 13.21 13.40
N GLN A 117 21.64 13.01 14.62
CA GLN A 117 22.41 13.18 15.86
C GLN A 117 23.58 12.20 15.94
N LEU A 118 23.36 10.91 15.64
CA LEU A 118 24.42 9.92 15.64
C LEU A 118 25.46 10.17 14.52
N TRP A 119 25.00 10.45 13.30
CA TRP A 119 25.87 10.66 12.15
C TRP A 119 26.70 11.94 12.30
N LEU A 120 26.07 13.06 12.67
CA LEU A 120 26.77 14.33 12.80
C LEU A 120 27.80 14.28 13.93
N LYS A 121 27.44 13.67 15.07
CA LYS A 121 28.40 13.47 16.16
C LYS A 121 29.64 12.73 15.66
N ASN A 122 29.48 11.56 15.04
CA ASN A 122 30.59 10.76 14.52
C ASN A 122 31.41 11.54 13.47
N MET A 123 30.75 12.34 12.62
CA MET A 123 31.39 13.18 11.61
C MET A 123 32.25 14.31 12.22
N THR A 124 31.85 14.83 13.39
CA THR A 124 32.61 15.84 14.17
C THR A 124 33.70 15.24 15.08
N GLU A 125 33.80 13.91 15.19
CA GLU A 125 34.91 13.22 15.87
C GLU A 125 36.19 13.17 14.99
N PHE A 126 36.07 13.41 13.67
CA PHE A 126 37.22 13.70 12.79
C PHE A 126 37.84 15.05 13.16
N TRP A 127 39.19 15.12 13.22
CA TRP A 127 39.92 16.34 13.61
C TRP A 127 39.67 17.52 12.66
N ASN A 128 39.62 17.22 11.38
CA ASN A 128 39.04 18.03 10.31
C ASN A 128 38.59 17.08 9.19
N ARG A 129 37.84 17.58 8.20
CA ARG A 129 37.53 16.81 6.98
C ARG A 129 38.09 17.47 5.71
N HIS A 130 39.01 18.41 5.87
CA HIS A 130 39.69 19.18 4.82
C HIS A 130 40.21 18.29 3.68
N TYR A 131 39.95 18.70 2.45
CA TYR A 131 40.15 17.93 1.22
C TYR A 131 41.60 17.50 0.91
N ARG A 132 42.60 18.14 1.51
CA ARG A 132 44.03 17.76 1.40
C ARG A 132 44.55 17.00 2.63
N SER A 133 43.67 16.62 3.57
CA SER A 133 44.02 15.95 4.81
C SER A 133 43.66 14.46 4.78
N VAL A 134 44.49 13.64 5.43
CA VAL A 134 44.24 12.19 5.60
C VAL A 134 42.90 11.94 6.34
N ASN A 135 42.50 12.85 7.23
CA ASN A 135 41.20 12.76 7.91
C ASN A 135 40.05 13.04 6.93
N GLY A 136 40.23 13.95 5.97
CA GLY A 136 39.29 14.17 4.87
C GLY A 136 39.08 12.93 4.02
N THR A 137 40.15 12.27 3.58
CA THR A 137 40.07 11.00 2.83
C THR A 137 39.40 9.87 3.65
N LEU A 138 39.72 9.77 4.94
CA LEU A 138 39.07 8.79 5.83
C LEU A 138 37.58 9.10 6.08
N ALA A 139 37.21 10.38 6.19
CA ALA A 139 35.82 10.81 6.30
C ALA A 139 35.03 10.51 5.02
N ALA A 140 35.64 10.64 3.84
CA ALA A 140 35.02 10.27 2.55
C ALA A 140 34.77 8.76 2.42
N ALA A 141 35.70 7.93 2.92
CA ALA A 141 35.52 6.48 2.99
C ALA A 141 34.38 6.11 3.96
N TRP A 142 34.36 6.71 5.15
CA TRP A 142 33.30 6.52 6.14
C TRP A 142 31.92 6.99 5.62
N MET A 143 31.86 8.14 4.94
CA MET A 143 30.65 8.64 4.27
C MET A 143 30.15 7.66 3.22
N PHE A 144 31.03 7.11 2.38
CA PHE A 144 30.64 6.11 1.38
C PHE A 144 30.05 4.84 2.00
N GLU A 145 30.66 4.31 3.06
CA GLU A 145 30.14 3.13 3.79
C GLU A 145 28.76 3.43 4.43
N LEU A 146 28.62 4.56 5.13
CA LEU A 146 27.40 4.93 5.85
C LEU A 146 26.25 5.29 4.91
N VAL A 147 26.51 6.01 3.82
CA VAL A 147 25.53 6.28 2.76
C VAL A 147 25.12 4.97 2.07
N GLY A 148 26.05 4.02 1.93
CA GLY A 148 25.77 2.65 1.48
C GLY A 148 24.84 1.86 2.40
N GLU A 149 25.07 1.92 3.72
CA GLU A 149 24.19 1.28 4.73
C GLU A 149 22.77 1.89 4.68
N ILE A 150 22.68 3.22 4.68
CA ILE A 150 21.43 3.99 4.61
C ILE A 150 20.64 3.69 3.33
N ALA A 151 21.32 3.59 2.18
CA ALA A 151 20.72 3.23 0.90
C ALA A 151 20.27 1.77 0.82
N GLY A 152 20.92 0.87 1.58
CA GLY A 152 20.82 -0.58 1.45
C GLY A 152 19.42 -1.19 1.65
N SER A 153 18.46 -0.43 2.22
CA SER A 153 17.07 -0.88 2.28
C SER A 153 16.36 -0.86 0.90
N ASN A 154 16.85 -0.13 -0.10
CA ASN A 154 16.26 -0.01 -1.44
C ASN A 154 17.22 -0.41 -2.59
N PRO A 155 16.96 -1.53 -3.33
CA PRO A 155 17.84 -1.99 -4.41
C PRO A 155 17.78 -1.15 -5.69
N LEU A 156 17.04 -0.04 -5.72
CA LEU A 156 17.07 0.95 -6.80
C LEU A 156 18.10 2.07 -6.56
N ILE A 157 18.80 2.05 -5.42
CA ILE A 157 19.80 3.07 -5.06
C ILE A 157 21.20 2.53 -5.33
N GLU A 158 21.94 3.24 -6.17
CA GLU A 158 23.35 3.00 -6.48
C GLU A 158 24.19 4.06 -5.75
N VAL A 159 25.11 3.63 -4.87
CA VAL A 159 26.04 4.54 -4.18
C VAL A 159 27.42 4.41 -4.81
N THR A 160 28.02 5.55 -5.16
CA THR A 160 29.28 5.64 -5.92
C THR A 160 30.21 6.69 -5.31
N GLN A 161 31.51 6.54 -5.54
CA GLN A 161 32.51 7.58 -5.30
C GLN A 161 32.88 8.23 -6.65
N PHE A 162 32.93 9.55 -6.67
CA PHE A 162 33.45 10.34 -7.78
C PHE A 162 34.90 10.76 -7.44
N PRO A 163 35.92 10.27 -8.15
CA PRO A 163 37.31 10.63 -7.89
C PRO A 163 37.66 11.98 -8.54
N HIS A 164 38.49 12.76 -7.85
CA HIS A 164 38.98 14.05 -8.32
C HIS A 164 40.43 13.93 -8.83
N SER A 165 40.82 14.81 -9.75
CA SER A 165 42.17 14.79 -10.35
C SER A 165 43.21 15.56 -9.54
N ALA A 166 42.78 16.53 -8.73
CA ALA A 166 43.65 17.44 -7.99
C ALA A 166 43.86 17.06 -6.50
N PHE A 167 43.05 16.15 -5.94
CA PHE A 167 43.08 15.80 -4.51
C PHE A 167 42.49 14.40 -4.22
N ASP A 168 42.91 13.78 -3.11
CA ASP A 168 42.63 12.37 -2.78
C ASP A 168 41.26 12.10 -2.14
N GLN A 169 40.47 13.14 -1.83
CA GLN A 169 39.16 12.99 -1.18
C GLN A 169 38.04 12.88 -2.24
N PRO A 170 37.40 11.71 -2.45
CA PRO A 170 36.31 11.60 -3.42
C PRO A 170 35.01 12.21 -2.91
N SER A 171 34.24 12.83 -3.80
CA SER A 171 32.82 13.13 -3.55
C SER A 171 32.00 11.82 -3.54
N VAL A 172 30.92 11.75 -2.78
CA VAL A 172 30.02 10.58 -2.72
C VAL A 172 28.69 10.90 -3.39
N ILE A 173 28.18 10.02 -4.25
CA ILE A 173 26.92 10.21 -4.97
C ILE A 173 26.03 8.97 -4.79
N ALA A 174 24.83 9.18 -4.24
CA ALA A 174 23.78 8.16 -4.16
C ALA A 174 22.66 8.47 -5.18
N ARG A 175 22.52 7.62 -6.20
CA ARG A 175 21.52 7.75 -7.28
C ARG A 175 20.34 6.82 -7.03
N ILE A 176 19.12 7.37 -7.03
CA ILE A 176 17.86 6.61 -7.09
C ILE A 176 17.36 6.65 -8.55
N THR A 177 17.50 5.52 -9.26
CA THR A 177 17.20 5.43 -10.69
C THR A 177 15.70 5.59 -10.98
N GLY A 178 15.37 6.57 -11.82
CA GLY A 178 14.00 6.96 -12.14
C GLY A 178 13.35 6.17 -13.28
N ALA A 179 12.39 6.82 -13.95
CA ALA A 179 11.85 6.42 -15.26
C ALA A 179 12.43 7.25 -16.42
N SER A 180 13.04 8.40 -16.13
CA SER A 180 13.80 9.27 -17.02
C SER A 180 15.25 9.41 -16.53
N ASP A 181 16.19 9.55 -17.47
CA ASP A 181 17.61 9.84 -17.21
C ASP A 181 17.87 11.33 -16.89
N GLU A 182 16.83 12.17 -16.96
CA GLU A 182 16.89 13.56 -16.51
C GLU A 182 17.06 13.63 -15.00
N LEU A 183 17.94 14.50 -14.53
CA LEU A 183 18.40 14.54 -13.14
C LEU A 183 17.71 15.62 -12.30
N VAL A 184 17.33 15.26 -11.09
CA VAL A 184 17.13 16.20 -9.97
C VAL A 184 18.21 15.91 -8.93
N ILE A 185 18.89 16.94 -8.46
CA ILE A 185 20.03 16.82 -7.53
C ILE A 185 19.71 17.59 -6.25
N VAL A 186 19.97 16.96 -5.11
CA VAL A 186 20.06 17.62 -3.80
C VAL A 186 21.47 17.39 -3.25
N SER A 187 22.07 18.42 -2.65
CA SER A 187 23.49 18.38 -2.30
C SER A 187 23.87 19.13 -1.03
N ALA A 188 25.03 18.76 -0.51
CA ALA A 188 25.79 19.41 0.55
C ALA A 188 27.28 19.03 0.35
N HIS A 189 28.23 19.79 0.89
CA HIS A 189 29.62 19.33 1.01
C HIS A 189 29.87 18.71 2.39
N PHE A 190 30.82 17.78 2.49
CA PHE A 190 31.18 17.13 3.74
C PHE A 190 32.62 17.38 4.18
N ASP A 191 33.45 18.10 3.41
CA ASP A 191 34.72 18.60 3.94
C ASP A 191 34.51 19.73 4.96
N SER A 192 35.59 20.19 5.58
CA SER A 192 35.59 21.25 6.60
C SER A 192 37.01 21.66 6.97
N THR A 193 37.23 22.95 7.18
CA THR A 193 38.52 23.56 7.50
C THR A 193 38.58 24.13 8.92
N GLY A 194 39.81 24.37 9.37
CA GLY A 194 40.12 25.26 10.47
C GLY A 194 41.07 26.39 10.05
N GLY A 195 41.09 26.74 8.75
CA GLY A 195 42.11 27.56 8.11
C GLY A 195 43.42 26.83 7.79
N SER A 196 43.38 25.48 7.68
CA SER A 196 44.37 24.64 6.97
C SER A 196 44.06 23.15 7.10
N ALA A 197 44.71 22.33 6.26
CA ALA A 197 44.72 20.87 6.34
C ALA A 197 45.14 20.27 7.71
N THR A 198 45.77 21.04 8.62
CA THR A 198 46.22 20.55 9.94
C THR A 198 45.47 21.17 11.13
N ALA A 199 44.77 22.29 10.92
CA ALA A 199 43.97 22.92 11.95
C ALA A 199 42.76 22.04 12.33
N ARG A 200 42.24 22.22 13.56
CA ARG A 200 41.01 21.54 13.98
C ARG A 200 39.82 22.28 13.38
N GLY A 201 39.04 21.60 12.56
CA GLY A 201 37.87 22.13 11.84
C GLY A 201 36.76 21.09 11.83
N PRO A 202 35.93 21.01 12.88
CA PRO A 202 35.01 19.88 13.05
C PRO A 202 33.74 20.00 12.22
N GLY A 203 33.44 21.19 11.67
CA GLY A 203 32.40 21.41 10.66
C GLY A 203 31.06 20.77 10.99
N ALA A 204 30.47 21.14 12.12
CA ALA A 204 29.20 20.61 12.60
C ALA A 204 28.01 21.29 11.92
N ASP A 205 27.96 22.62 11.91
CA ASP A 205 27.03 23.39 11.10
C ASP A 205 27.53 23.49 9.65
N ASP A 206 28.86 23.55 9.48
CA ASP A 206 29.59 23.92 8.26
C ASP A 206 30.46 22.76 7.71
N ASN A 207 29.98 21.88 6.83
CA ASN A 207 28.57 21.62 6.47
C ASN A 207 28.14 20.19 6.88
N GLY A 208 28.52 19.76 8.09
CA GLY A 208 28.02 18.49 8.63
C GLY A 208 26.48 18.47 8.75
N SER A 209 25.86 19.63 8.96
CA SER A 209 24.42 19.78 9.17
C SER A 209 23.59 19.51 7.90
N GLY A 210 23.93 20.13 6.76
CA GLY A 210 23.26 19.90 5.48
C GLY A 210 23.41 18.45 5.02
N VAL A 211 24.62 17.89 5.20
CA VAL A 211 24.90 16.47 4.93
C VAL A 211 23.94 15.55 5.69
N VAL A 212 23.78 15.71 7.01
CA VAL A 212 22.88 14.81 7.76
C VAL A 212 21.40 15.04 7.47
N VAL A 213 20.99 16.25 7.05
CA VAL A 213 19.62 16.51 6.57
C VAL A 213 19.35 15.75 5.27
N ILE A 214 20.24 15.81 4.28
CA ILE A 214 20.03 15.10 3.01
C ILE A 214 20.25 13.57 3.14
N MET A 215 21.09 13.11 4.07
CA MET A 215 21.18 11.68 4.45
C MET A 215 19.88 11.15 5.05
N GLU A 216 19.20 11.94 5.89
CA GLU A 216 17.93 11.53 6.49
C GLU A 216 16.80 11.51 5.45
N ALA A 217 16.79 12.46 4.51
CA ALA A 217 15.93 12.41 3.33
C ALA A 217 16.20 11.14 2.49
N LEU A 218 17.46 10.83 2.20
CA LEU A 218 17.88 9.61 1.48
C LEU A 218 17.40 8.34 2.20
N ARG A 219 17.61 8.23 3.52
CA ARG A 219 17.15 7.09 4.34
C ARG A 219 15.65 6.87 4.18
N ILE A 220 14.87 7.93 4.12
CA ILE A 220 13.41 7.83 4.06
C ILE A 220 12.92 7.46 2.66
N PHE A 221 13.61 7.90 1.60
CA PHE A 221 13.37 7.39 0.26
C PHE A 221 13.80 5.92 0.11
N ALA A 222 14.89 5.50 0.77
CA ALA A 222 15.31 4.11 0.83
C ALA A 222 14.27 3.25 1.57
N ASP A 223 13.89 3.63 2.80
CA ASP A 223 12.91 2.92 3.61
C ASP A 223 11.48 3.02 3.06
N ALA A 224 11.20 3.94 2.13
CA ALA A 224 9.96 3.97 1.34
C ALA A 224 10.01 3.03 0.12
N ARG A 225 11.19 2.52 -0.24
CA ARG A 225 11.49 1.91 -1.56
C ARG A 225 11.05 2.80 -2.71
N TYR A 226 11.29 4.11 -2.56
CA TYR A 226 10.82 5.12 -3.49
C TYR A 226 11.45 4.92 -4.87
N LYS A 227 10.62 5.10 -5.90
CA LYS A 227 11.08 5.25 -7.29
C LYS A 227 10.57 6.60 -7.82
N PRO A 228 11.46 7.54 -8.20
CA PRO A 228 11.06 8.80 -8.78
C PRO A 228 10.75 8.66 -10.28
N GLU A 229 10.17 9.70 -10.88
CA GLU A 229 9.96 9.78 -12.33
C GLU A 229 11.23 10.24 -13.04
N ASN A 230 11.81 11.36 -12.62
CA ASN A 230 13.16 11.76 -13.01
C ASN A 230 14.18 11.12 -12.07
N THR A 231 15.40 10.83 -12.53
CA THR A 231 16.43 10.24 -11.68
C THR A 231 16.87 11.23 -10.60
N LEU A 232 16.89 10.78 -9.34
CA LEU A 232 17.20 11.61 -8.18
C LEU A 232 18.60 11.27 -7.67
N GLU A 233 19.46 12.26 -7.50
CA GLU A 233 20.81 12.06 -6.96
C GLU A 233 21.03 12.90 -5.70
N PHE A 234 21.65 12.28 -4.70
CA PHE A 234 22.13 12.92 -3.47
C PHE A 234 23.64 13.05 -3.59
N HIS A 235 24.14 14.28 -3.67
CA HIS A 235 25.57 14.57 -3.84
C HIS A 235 26.16 15.04 -2.51
N PHE A 236 27.24 14.41 -2.09
CA PHE A 236 28.06 14.80 -0.94
C PHE A 236 29.42 15.23 -1.48
N PHE A 237 29.59 16.54 -1.66
CA PHE A 237 30.78 17.10 -2.30
C PHE A 237 32.00 17.15 -1.37
N ALA A 238 33.17 17.11 -1.97
CA ALA A 238 34.48 17.18 -1.31
C ALA A 238 35.32 18.31 -1.93
N GLY A 239 36.06 19.07 -1.12
CA GLY A 239 36.87 20.19 -1.61
C GLY A 239 36.09 21.44 -1.99
N GLU A 240 34.93 21.68 -1.37
CA GLU A 240 34.22 22.96 -1.46
C GLU A 240 35.14 24.09 -0.94
N GLU A 241 35.71 23.85 0.24
CA GLU A 241 36.73 24.66 0.94
C GLU A 241 37.99 24.90 0.10
N GLY A 242 38.20 24.05 -0.91
CA GLY A 242 39.28 24.16 -1.89
C GLY A 242 38.99 25.11 -3.04
N GLY A 243 37.87 25.83 -3.03
CA GLY A 243 37.40 26.68 -4.13
C GLY A 243 36.44 25.96 -5.07
N MET A 244 35.42 25.31 -4.50
CA MET A 244 34.34 24.57 -5.16
C MET A 244 34.82 23.33 -5.96
N LEU A 245 35.94 22.70 -5.58
CA LEU A 245 36.63 21.70 -6.41
C LEU A 245 35.75 20.49 -6.76
N GLY A 246 35.06 19.93 -5.76
CA GLY A 246 34.26 18.71 -5.96
C GLY A 246 33.09 18.92 -6.89
N SER A 247 32.26 19.92 -6.62
CA SER A 247 31.12 20.27 -7.47
C SER A 247 31.56 20.77 -8.85
N LYS A 248 32.66 21.54 -8.96
CA LYS A 248 33.24 21.95 -10.24
C LYS A 248 33.51 20.74 -11.13
N ASP A 249 34.25 19.75 -10.63
CA ASP A 249 34.61 18.56 -11.40
C ASP A 249 33.38 17.72 -11.78
N VAL A 250 32.43 17.55 -10.86
CA VAL A 250 31.18 16.81 -11.11
C VAL A 250 30.32 17.50 -12.17
N PHE A 251 30.12 18.83 -12.08
CA PHE A 251 29.31 19.55 -13.06
C PHE A 251 30.02 19.72 -14.42
N ALA A 252 31.36 19.82 -14.44
CA ALA A 252 32.14 19.76 -15.68
C ALA A 252 31.99 18.39 -16.38
N ASP A 253 32.07 17.28 -15.64
CA ASP A 253 31.82 15.93 -16.17
C ASP A 253 30.38 15.78 -16.70
N TYR A 254 29.39 16.36 -16.01
CA TYR A 254 27.99 16.27 -16.41
C TYR A 254 27.71 17.15 -17.64
N LYS A 255 28.38 18.30 -17.76
CA LYS A 255 28.37 19.17 -18.95
C LYS A 255 29.02 18.49 -20.15
N ALA A 256 30.19 17.87 -19.96
CA ALA A 256 30.92 17.11 -21.00
C ALA A 256 30.14 15.87 -21.48
N LYS A 257 29.47 15.16 -20.57
CA LYS A 257 28.56 14.05 -20.90
C LYS A 257 27.17 14.49 -21.40
N ASN A 258 26.94 15.81 -21.51
CA ASN A 258 25.69 16.42 -21.95
C ASN A 258 24.44 15.90 -21.19
N LYS A 259 24.58 15.70 -19.87
CA LYS A 259 23.46 15.31 -19.01
C LYS A 259 22.41 16.43 -18.95
N THR A 260 21.15 16.05 -18.76
CA THR A 260 20.06 17.02 -18.49
C THR A 260 19.82 17.10 -16.99
N VAL A 261 20.34 18.15 -16.34
CA VAL A 261 19.96 18.50 -14.96
C VAL A 261 18.74 19.43 -15.01
N LEU A 262 17.67 19.05 -14.31
CA LEU A 262 16.41 19.80 -14.23
C LEU A 262 16.33 20.69 -13.00
N ALA A 263 17.04 20.34 -11.93
CA ALA A 263 17.22 21.16 -10.75
C ALA A 263 18.41 20.65 -9.94
N MET A 264 19.18 21.58 -9.36
CA MET A 264 20.18 21.33 -8.34
C MET A 264 19.83 22.21 -7.14
N MET A 265 19.62 21.63 -5.96
CA MET A 265 19.37 22.36 -4.72
C MET A 265 20.47 22.04 -3.74
N ASN A 266 21.38 23.00 -3.49
CA ASN A 266 22.31 22.87 -2.40
C ASN A 266 21.62 23.26 -1.09
N GLN A 267 21.77 22.41 -0.08
CA GLN A 267 21.32 22.65 1.27
C GLN A 267 22.54 22.66 2.18
N ASP A 268 22.83 23.84 2.70
CA ASP A 268 24.04 24.16 3.44
C ASP A 268 23.66 24.79 4.77
N MET A 269 24.54 24.74 5.78
CA MET A 269 24.36 25.41 7.06
C MET A 269 22.92 25.29 7.62
N ALA A 270 22.47 24.07 7.87
CA ALA A 270 21.11 23.69 8.23
C ALA A 270 20.96 23.27 9.71
N GLY A 271 21.92 23.66 10.58
CA GLY A 271 21.95 23.30 12.00
C GLY A 271 21.79 24.48 12.97
N TYR A 272 21.83 25.73 12.51
CA TYR A 272 21.83 26.92 13.37
C TYR A 272 20.83 28.00 12.90
N SER A 273 19.53 27.84 13.21
CA SER A 273 18.49 28.86 12.96
C SER A 273 17.99 29.58 14.23
N PRO A 274 18.70 30.60 14.76
CA PRO A 274 18.19 31.48 15.82
C PRO A 274 16.98 32.34 15.42
N SER A 275 16.74 32.60 14.12
CA SER A 275 15.51 33.25 13.62
C SER A 275 14.32 32.28 13.56
N GLY A 276 14.60 30.98 13.43
CA GLY A 276 13.63 29.92 13.31
C GLY A 276 13.14 29.64 11.87
N LYS A 277 13.68 30.35 10.86
CA LYS A 277 13.16 30.45 9.49
C LYS A 277 14.14 29.90 8.45
N ILE A 278 13.62 29.23 7.41
CA ILE A 278 14.43 28.89 6.23
C ILE A 278 14.85 30.16 5.50
N SER A 279 16.11 30.20 5.08
CA SER A 279 16.74 31.31 4.37
C SER A 279 17.15 30.86 2.97
N ILE A 280 16.84 31.68 1.95
CA ILE A 280 16.95 31.27 0.54
C ILE A 280 17.59 32.39 -0.27
N PHE A 281 18.71 32.06 -0.90
CA PHE A 281 19.57 32.99 -1.64
C PHE A 281 19.09 33.26 -3.07
N THR A 282 19.53 34.39 -3.64
CA THR A 282 18.99 34.93 -4.90
C THR A 282 20.02 35.40 -5.93
N ASP A 283 21.30 35.35 -5.60
CA ASP A 283 22.44 35.48 -6.50
C ASP A 283 22.98 34.09 -6.92
N TYR A 284 23.65 34.02 -8.07
CA TYR A 284 24.22 32.79 -8.65
C TYR A 284 23.27 31.58 -8.73
N ALA A 285 21.96 31.83 -8.82
CA ALA A 285 20.90 30.84 -8.80
C ALA A 285 19.88 31.07 -9.93
N ASP A 286 19.14 30.03 -10.32
CA ASP A 286 18.01 30.14 -11.25
C ASP A 286 16.81 30.77 -10.53
N PRO A 287 16.28 31.93 -10.98
CA PRO A 287 15.20 32.61 -10.28
C PRO A 287 13.88 31.83 -10.20
N GLY A 288 13.64 30.89 -11.13
CA GLY A 288 12.46 30.03 -11.13
C GLY A 288 12.60 28.88 -10.12
N LEU A 289 13.76 28.23 -10.07
CA LEU A 289 14.04 27.19 -9.08
C LEU A 289 14.06 27.78 -7.67
N THR A 290 14.72 28.92 -7.47
CA THR A 290 14.73 29.65 -6.19
C THR A 290 13.33 30.06 -5.74
N ALA A 291 12.47 30.53 -6.66
CA ALA A 291 11.07 30.83 -6.33
C ALA A 291 10.28 29.56 -5.96
N TYR A 292 10.56 28.43 -6.60
CA TYR A 292 9.94 27.14 -6.27
C TYR A 292 10.43 26.58 -4.92
N CYS A 293 11.72 26.71 -4.60
CA CYS A 293 12.28 26.41 -3.28
C CYS A 293 11.64 27.27 -2.18
N ARG A 294 11.34 28.56 -2.45
CA ARG A 294 10.60 29.43 -1.52
C ARG A 294 9.15 29.01 -1.34
N LEU A 295 8.44 28.75 -2.43
CA LEU A 295 7.06 28.24 -2.41
C LEU A 295 6.96 26.90 -1.65
N ILE A 296 7.99 26.06 -1.77
CA ILE A 296 8.18 24.89 -0.92
C ILE A 296 8.33 25.38 0.53
N ALA A 297 9.43 26.01 0.93
CA ALA A 297 9.69 26.33 2.34
C ALA A 297 8.53 27.06 3.08
N GLU A 298 7.88 28.04 2.45
CA GLU A 298 6.83 28.88 3.08
C GLU A 298 5.56 28.12 3.47
N GLU A 299 5.17 27.11 2.68
CA GLU A 299 4.00 26.24 2.93
C GLU A 299 4.25 25.24 4.08
N TYR A 300 5.50 25.09 4.53
CA TYR A 300 5.96 23.99 5.40
C TYR A 300 6.49 24.48 6.76
N THR A 301 7.56 25.29 6.74
CA THR A 301 8.27 25.73 7.97
C THR A 301 7.81 27.12 8.42
N GLY A 302 6.97 27.77 7.61
CA GLY A 302 6.47 29.11 7.81
C GLY A 302 7.27 30.16 7.04
N GLU A 303 7.09 31.42 7.41
CA GLU A 303 7.67 32.59 6.74
C GLU A 303 9.19 32.46 6.52
N THR A 304 9.64 32.52 5.27
CA THR A 304 11.06 32.44 4.91
C THR A 304 11.81 33.78 5.05
N THR A 305 13.13 33.75 4.94
CA THR A 305 13.96 34.93 4.69
C THR A 305 14.56 34.90 3.27
N GLN A 306 15.11 36.03 2.83
CA GLN A 306 15.89 36.14 1.60
C GLN A 306 17.14 36.98 1.88
N ASP A 307 18.27 36.54 1.32
CA ASP A 307 19.54 37.27 1.38
C ASP A 307 20.32 37.09 0.06
N VAL A 308 21.53 37.66 -0.01
CA VAL A 308 22.53 37.39 -1.05
C VAL A 308 23.80 36.82 -0.43
N CYS A 309 24.44 35.88 -1.12
CA CYS A 309 25.49 35.04 -0.57
C CYS A 309 26.91 35.55 -0.89
N GLY A 310 27.10 36.09 -2.09
CA GLY A 310 28.40 36.51 -2.60
C GLY A 310 28.98 35.57 -3.66
N TYR A 311 30.09 35.99 -4.26
CA TYR A 311 30.77 35.22 -5.29
C TYR A 311 31.41 33.96 -4.70
N ALA A 312 31.16 32.80 -5.32
CA ALA A 312 31.77 31.51 -4.97
C ALA A 312 31.65 31.14 -3.47
N CYS A 313 30.42 31.16 -2.95
CA CYS A 313 30.14 30.98 -1.52
C CYS A 313 29.56 29.60 -1.12
N SER A 314 29.24 28.73 -2.10
CA SER A 314 28.71 27.36 -1.89
C SER A 314 28.53 26.65 -3.26
N ASP A 315 28.55 25.31 -3.27
CA ASP A 315 28.56 24.42 -4.47
C ASP A 315 27.52 24.69 -5.56
N HIS A 316 26.39 25.33 -5.23
CA HIS A 316 25.38 25.74 -6.23
C HIS A 316 25.98 26.62 -7.34
N GLY A 317 27.02 27.41 -7.02
CA GLY A 317 27.76 28.21 -7.99
C GLY A 317 28.41 27.38 -9.09
N SER A 318 28.91 26.16 -8.80
CA SER A 318 29.50 25.26 -9.79
C SER A 318 28.46 24.73 -10.79
N ALA A 319 27.25 24.46 -10.32
CA ALA A 319 26.13 24.06 -11.19
C ALA A 319 25.70 25.22 -12.09
N TYR A 320 25.54 26.42 -11.52
CA TYR A 320 25.20 27.65 -12.24
C TYR A 320 26.27 28.01 -13.29
N ALA A 321 27.56 27.93 -12.94
CA ALA A 321 28.69 28.21 -13.84
C ALA A 321 28.76 27.23 -15.03
N ASN A 322 28.30 25.99 -14.86
CA ASN A 322 28.17 25.00 -15.95
C ASN A 322 26.87 25.14 -16.76
N GLY A 323 25.99 26.10 -16.41
CA GLY A 323 24.75 26.39 -17.11
C GLY A 323 23.56 25.52 -16.70
N PHE A 324 23.62 24.87 -15.52
CA PHE A 324 22.53 24.09 -14.94
C PHE A 324 21.72 24.93 -13.93
N PRO A 325 20.38 24.79 -13.88
CA PRO A 325 19.57 25.49 -12.88
C PRO A 325 19.90 25.04 -11.46
N ALA A 326 20.36 25.98 -10.63
CA ALA A 326 20.81 25.78 -9.27
C ALA A 326 20.07 26.71 -8.30
N ALA A 327 19.90 26.30 -7.04
CA ALA A 327 19.39 27.12 -5.95
C ALA A 327 20.07 26.75 -4.62
N TYR A 328 20.11 27.69 -3.69
CA TYR A 328 20.76 27.54 -2.39
C TYR A 328 19.83 27.91 -1.22
N VAL A 329 19.76 27.02 -0.23
CA VAL A 329 18.90 27.07 0.95
C VAL A 329 19.72 26.78 2.23
N CYS A 330 19.50 27.53 3.29
CA CYS A 330 20.14 27.37 4.61
C CYS A 330 19.21 27.79 5.77
N ASP A 331 19.72 27.76 7.01
CA ASP A 331 18.99 28.14 8.23
C ASP A 331 18.96 29.66 8.53
N GLU A 332 19.86 30.49 7.97
CA GLU A 332 20.00 31.93 8.29
C GLU A 332 20.57 32.80 7.15
N PRO A 333 20.20 34.09 7.07
CA PRO A 333 20.98 35.09 6.33
C PRO A 333 22.45 35.12 6.75
N VAL A 334 23.37 35.50 5.85
CA VAL A 334 24.84 35.50 6.10
C VAL A 334 25.21 36.31 7.34
N LYS A 335 24.42 37.36 7.63
CA LYS A 335 24.62 38.25 8.78
C LYS A 335 24.22 37.64 10.14
N THR A 336 23.41 36.59 10.17
CA THR A 336 22.91 35.94 11.41
C THR A 336 23.18 34.43 11.49
N ALA A 337 23.80 33.86 10.46
CA ALA A 337 24.42 32.54 10.47
C ALA A 337 25.42 32.35 11.64
N THR A 338 25.82 31.11 11.90
CA THR A 338 26.75 30.81 12.99
C THR A 338 28.05 31.60 12.85
N ARG A 339 28.64 32.03 13.97
CA ARG A 339 29.93 32.74 13.97
C ARG A 339 31.15 31.81 14.08
N TRP A 340 30.92 30.52 13.91
CA TRP A 340 31.90 29.46 14.19
C TRP A 340 32.42 28.75 12.93
N ILE A 341 31.87 29.10 11.75
CA ILE A 341 32.30 28.69 10.39
C ILE A 341 33.83 28.67 10.29
N HIS A 342 34.39 27.65 9.63
CA HIS A 342 35.83 27.48 9.39
C HIS A 342 36.70 27.47 10.66
N SER A 343 36.14 27.16 11.84
CA SER A 343 36.84 27.30 13.14
C SER A 343 36.76 26.05 14.04
N PRO A 344 37.69 25.92 15.03
CA PRO A 344 37.62 24.85 16.04
C PRO A 344 36.38 24.86 16.92
N TRP A 345 35.52 25.89 16.85
CA TRP A 345 34.34 26.06 17.70
C TRP A 345 33.03 25.67 17.03
N ASP A 346 33.04 25.36 15.73
CA ASP A 346 31.90 24.70 15.12
C ASP A 346 31.92 23.22 15.50
N VAL A 347 31.05 22.86 16.45
CA VAL A 347 31.00 21.56 17.11
C VAL A 347 29.56 21.11 17.31
N TYR A 348 29.37 19.80 17.46
CA TYR A 348 28.07 19.16 17.67
C TYR A 348 27.19 19.85 18.73
N GLU A 349 27.79 20.36 19.81
CA GLU A 349 27.10 21.07 20.90
C GLU A 349 26.53 22.45 20.50
N THR A 350 26.83 22.99 19.32
CA THR A 350 26.29 24.27 18.83
C THR A 350 25.02 24.13 17.98
N ILE A 351 24.64 22.91 17.62
CA ILE A 351 23.49 22.59 16.76
C ILE A 351 22.15 22.77 17.48
N GLN A 352 21.21 23.43 16.81
CA GLN A 352 19.86 23.72 17.27
C GLN A 352 18.87 22.68 16.72
N TRP A 353 18.75 21.52 17.38
CA TRP A 353 17.95 20.38 16.90
C TRP A 353 16.47 20.66 16.61
N ASP A 354 15.89 21.73 17.17
CA ASP A 354 14.55 22.19 16.81
C ASP A 354 14.44 22.72 15.37
N ALA A 355 15.54 23.18 14.75
CA ALA A 355 15.59 23.61 13.35
C ALA A 355 15.47 22.40 12.41
N ILE A 356 16.37 21.42 12.59
CA ILE A 356 16.27 20.08 11.98
C ILE A 356 14.83 19.57 12.14
N HIS A 357 14.30 19.54 13.37
CA HIS A 357 12.95 19.06 13.66
C HIS A 357 11.83 19.89 13.01
N ARG A 358 11.97 21.19 12.73
CA ARG A 358 10.96 21.95 11.96
C ARG A 358 10.92 21.51 10.49
N HIS A 359 12.07 21.28 9.88
CA HIS A 359 12.15 20.75 8.51
C HIS A 359 11.66 19.31 8.50
N SER A 360 11.99 18.53 9.54
CA SER A 360 11.42 17.21 9.80
C SER A 360 9.91 17.26 9.88
N VAL A 361 9.32 18.26 10.57
CA VAL A 361 7.89 18.48 10.86
C VAL A 361 7.11 19.17 9.72
N PHE A 362 7.76 19.42 8.58
CA PHE A 362 7.09 19.80 7.35
C PHE A 362 6.36 18.62 6.68
N THR A 363 7.15 17.64 6.25
CA THR A 363 6.84 16.83 5.07
C THR A 363 5.56 16.00 5.23
N LEU A 364 5.46 15.08 6.23
CA LEU A 364 4.25 14.34 6.71
C LEU A 364 2.99 15.23 7.00
N LEU A 365 2.91 16.51 6.62
CA LEU A 365 1.71 17.34 6.74
C LEU A 365 1.09 17.89 5.42
N ALA A 366 1.54 17.48 4.22
CA ALA A 366 0.85 17.83 2.94
C ALA A 366 0.11 16.75 2.05
N TYR A 367 0.34 15.41 2.17
CA TYR A 367 -0.34 14.26 1.47
C TYR A 367 -1.63 13.69 2.10
N GLY A 368 -1.94 13.77 3.39
CA GLY A 368 -3.24 13.42 3.96
C GLY A 368 -4.25 14.48 3.56
N ALA A 369 -3.79 15.73 3.44
CA ALA A 369 -4.50 16.82 2.80
C ALA A 369 -4.61 16.61 1.27
N LEU A 370 -3.52 16.32 0.55
CA LEU A 370 -3.60 16.14 -0.89
C LEU A 370 -4.12 14.77 -1.36
N VAL A 371 -4.01 13.65 -0.66
CA VAL A 371 -4.58 12.35 -1.11
C VAL A 371 -6.09 12.46 -1.08
N VAL A 372 -6.64 13.24 -0.14
CA VAL A 372 -8.02 13.71 -0.20
C VAL A 372 -8.24 14.48 -1.52
N VAL A 373 -7.40 15.45 -1.89
CA VAL A 373 -7.48 16.18 -3.18
C VAL A 373 -7.32 15.27 -4.42
N TYR A 374 -6.23 14.51 -4.58
CA TYR A 374 -6.02 13.55 -5.66
C TYR A 374 -7.19 12.59 -5.76
N ASN A 375 -7.60 11.94 -4.67
CA ASN A 375 -8.75 11.05 -4.69
C ASN A 375 -10.05 11.74 -5.12
N LEU A 376 -10.29 12.98 -4.69
CA LEU A 376 -11.51 13.73 -5.01
C LEU A 376 -11.54 14.30 -6.43
N PHE A 377 -10.39 14.74 -6.95
CA PHE A 377 -10.29 15.59 -8.14
C PHE A 377 -9.48 15.01 -9.30
N PHE A 378 -8.56 14.07 -9.08
CA PHE A 378 -7.61 13.60 -10.12
C PHE A 378 -7.61 12.09 -10.36
N HIS A 379 -7.81 11.27 -9.31
CA HIS A 379 -7.82 9.82 -9.34
C HIS A 379 -8.75 9.29 -10.46
N PRO A 380 -8.36 8.24 -11.23
CA PRO A 380 -9.14 7.76 -12.38
C PRO A 380 -10.62 7.47 -12.08
N LEU A 381 -10.92 6.97 -10.88
CA LEU A 381 -12.29 6.72 -10.39
C LEU A 381 -13.08 7.99 -10.00
N ARG A 382 -12.58 9.22 -10.19
CA ARG A 382 -13.26 10.48 -9.86
C ARG A 382 -14.61 10.66 -10.57
N ARG A 383 -14.82 9.97 -11.70
CA ARG A 383 -16.06 10.02 -12.49
C ARG A 383 -17.22 9.23 -11.87
N PHE A 384 -16.94 8.24 -11.02
CA PHE A 384 -17.97 7.42 -10.39
C PHE A 384 -18.60 8.14 -9.19
N PRO A 385 -19.94 8.09 -9.02
CA PRO A 385 -20.62 8.77 -7.92
C PRO A 385 -20.34 8.08 -6.58
N GLY A 386 -20.43 8.82 -5.48
CA GLY A 386 -20.24 8.27 -4.14
C GLY A 386 -19.96 9.33 -3.08
N PRO A 387 -19.89 8.95 -1.78
CA PRO A 387 -19.58 9.89 -0.71
C PRO A 387 -18.16 10.44 -0.85
N LYS A 388 -18.01 11.76 -0.88
CA LYS A 388 -16.71 12.42 -1.05
C LYS A 388 -15.70 11.99 0.03
N LEU A 389 -16.13 11.82 1.29
CA LEU A 389 -15.26 11.30 2.37
C LEU A 389 -14.77 9.85 2.14
N TRP A 390 -15.55 9.00 1.46
CA TRP A 390 -15.20 7.60 1.18
C TRP A 390 -14.30 7.49 -0.05
N ALA A 391 -14.55 8.32 -1.07
CA ALA A 391 -13.61 8.51 -2.17
C ALA A 391 -12.25 9.01 -1.64
N ALA A 392 -12.26 9.97 -0.71
CA ALA A 392 -11.06 10.61 -0.18
C ALA A 392 -10.17 9.71 0.70
N SER A 393 -10.75 8.78 1.47
CA SER A 393 -10.05 7.98 2.49
C SER A 393 -10.78 6.66 2.76
N PRO A 394 -10.08 5.56 3.10
CA PRO A 394 -10.73 4.30 3.48
C PRO A 394 -11.31 4.33 4.91
N LEU A 395 -10.92 5.30 5.76
CA LEU A 395 -11.34 5.38 7.17
C LEU A 395 -12.87 5.33 7.39
N PRO A 396 -13.73 5.97 6.57
CA PRO A 396 -15.18 5.85 6.73
C PRO A 396 -15.71 4.45 6.41
N ALA A 397 -15.13 3.74 5.44
CA ALA A 397 -15.49 2.35 5.14
C ALA A 397 -15.05 1.42 6.28
N ALA A 398 -13.80 1.55 6.75
CA ALA A 398 -13.27 0.82 7.90
C ALA A 398 -14.12 1.02 9.16
N ARG A 399 -14.60 2.25 9.42
CA ARG A 399 -15.52 2.55 10.53
C ARG A 399 -16.86 1.81 10.44
N ASN A 400 -17.35 1.50 9.24
CA ASN A 400 -18.59 0.73 9.06
C ASN A 400 -18.35 -0.78 9.20
N VAL A 401 -17.20 -1.28 8.73
CA VAL A 401 -16.76 -2.68 8.94
C VAL A 401 -16.53 -2.97 10.42
N LEU A 402 -15.81 -2.09 11.13
CA LEU A 402 -15.61 -2.18 12.59
C LEU A 402 -16.91 -2.07 13.42
N ARG A 403 -18.00 -1.57 12.81
CA ARG A 403 -19.35 -1.53 13.40
C ARG A 403 -20.24 -2.70 12.96
N GLY A 404 -19.79 -3.49 11.98
CA GLY A 404 -20.58 -4.52 11.32
C GLY A 404 -21.79 -3.99 10.52
N THR A 405 -21.76 -2.73 10.09
CA THR A 405 -22.92 -2.03 9.47
C THR A 405 -22.78 -1.80 7.96
N SER A 406 -21.74 -2.36 7.34
CA SER A 406 -21.40 -2.10 5.93
C SER A 406 -22.51 -2.50 4.95
N HIS A 407 -23.21 -3.60 5.18
CA HIS A 407 -24.27 -4.07 4.27
C HIS A 407 -25.46 -3.07 4.17
N TYR A 408 -25.96 -2.59 5.32
CA TYR A 408 -26.94 -1.49 5.35
C TYR A 408 -26.39 -0.21 4.71
N LYS A 409 -25.14 0.15 5.01
CA LYS A 409 -24.56 1.40 4.50
C LYS A 409 -24.39 1.38 2.98
N ILE A 410 -23.92 0.27 2.41
CA ILE A 410 -23.77 0.13 0.96
C ILE A 410 -25.13 0.10 0.26
N LEU A 411 -26.18 -0.50 0.87
CA LEU A 411 -27.56 -0.40 0.39
C LEU A 411 -28.07 1.06 0.35
N GLU A 412 -27.81 1.87 1.39
CA GLU A 412 -28.11 3.31 1.39
C GLU A 412 -27.35 4.05 0.27
N LEU A 413 -26.08 3.69 0.04
CA LEU A 413 -25.26 4.30 -1.01
C LEU A 413 -25.77 3.97 -2.42
N HIS A 414 -26.12 2.71 -2.71
CA HIS A 414 -26.74 2.34 -3.99
C HIS A 414 -28.11 3.02 -4.19
N LYS A 415 -28.97 3.03 -3.16
CA LYS A 415 -30.26 3.75 -3.19
C LYS A 415 -30.12 5.27 -3.39
N ARG A 416 -28.92 5.85 -3.24
CA ARG A 416 -28.61 7.27 -3.45
C ARG A 416 -27.81 7.59 -4.72
N TYR A 417 -26.92 6.69 -5.15
CA TYR A 417 -25.93 6.97 -6.20
C TYR A 417 -26.05 6.05 -7.43
N GLY A 418 -26.92 5.04 -7.41
CA GLY A 418 -27.15 4.11 -8.53
C GLY A 418 -26.29 2.84 -8.46
N ASP A 419 -26.19 2.14 -9.59
CA ASP A 419 -25.66 0.77 -9.65
C ASP A 419 -24.13 0.64 -9.57
N ILE A 420 -23.37 1.71 -9.76
CA ILE A 420 -21.90 1.74 -9.64
C ILE A 420 -21.52 2.90 -8.72
N VAL A 421 -20.93 2.61 -7.56
CA VAL A 421 -20.65 3.61 -6.51
C VAL A 421 -19.23 3.49 -6.02
N ARG A 422 -18.51 4.61 -5.93
CA ARG A 422 -17.17 4.65 -5.33
C ARG A 422 -17.26 4.65 -3.80
N VAL A 423 -16.68 3.62 -3.19
CA VAL A 423 -16.75 3.34 -1.74
C VAL A 423 -15.39 3.27 -1.06
N GLY A 424 -14.32 3.51 -1.81
CA GLY A 424 -12.98 3.80 -1.29
C GLY A 424 -12.20 4.69 -2.26
N PRO A 425 -10.94 5.04 -1.95
CA PRO A 425 -10.00 5.62 -2.91
C PRO A 425 -9.97 4.83 -4.21
N ASN A 426 -9.72 3.53 -4.13
CA ASN A 426 -9.54 2.63 -5.26
C ASN A 426 -10.59 1.48 -5.30
N GLU A 427 -11.77 1.69 -4.70
CA GLU A 427 -12.81 0.65 -4.55
C GLU A 427 -14.18 1.10 -5.11
N LEU A 428 -14.75 0.26 -5.97
CA LEU A 428 -16.11 0.39 -6.53
C LEU A 428 -17.03 -0.71 -5.99
N ALA A 429 -18.18 -0.31 -5.46
CA ALA A 429 -19.31 -1.17 -5.18
C ALA A 429 -20.24 -1.26 -6.42
N PHE A 430 -20.66 -2.48 -6.76
CA PHE A 430 -21.53 -2.78 -7.88
C PHE A 430 -22.83 -3.44 -7.42
N ALA A 431 -23.94 -2.90 -7.93
CA ALA A 431 -25.26 -3.50 -7.94
C ALA A 431 -25.83 -3.69 -9.37
N HIS A 432 -25.04 -3.41 -10.42
CA HIS A 432 -25.49 -3.51 -11.81
C HIS A 432 -25.83 -4.95 -12.26
N ALA A 433 -26.73 -5.08 -13.23
CA ALA A 433 -27.20 -6.38 -13.73
C ALA A 433 -26.06 -7.27 -14.29
N ASP A 434 -25.22 -6.71 -15.17
CA ASP A 434 -24.09 -7.43 -15.76
C ASP A 434 -22.91 -7.67 -14.79
N ALA A 435 -22.88 -7.06 -13.59
CA ALA A 435 -21.70 -7.08 -12.74
C ALA A 435 -21.23 -8.50 -12.39
N TRP A 436 -22.16 -9.44 -12.14
CA TRP A 436 -21.82 -10.85 -11.90
C TRP A 436 -21.10 -11.50 -13.09
N LYS A 437 -21.54 -11.18 -14.32
CA LYS A 437 -21.01 -11.73 -15.57
C LYS A 437 -19.63 -11.13 -15.88
N ASP A 438 -19.49 -9.81 -15.78
CA ASP A 438 -18.27 -9.13 -16.21
C ASP A 438 -17.14 -9.24 -15.16
N VAL A 439 -17.47 -9.22 -13.86
CA VAL A 439 -16.48 -9.34 -12.77
C VAL A 439 -16.09 -10.80 -12.50
N CYS A 440 -17.05 -11.74 -12.51
CA CYS A 440 -16.83 -13.12 -12.04
C CYS A 440 -17.03 -14.20 -13.13
N GLY A 441 -17.41 -13.85 -14.36
CA GLY A 441 -17.79 -14.80 -15.40
C GLY A 441 -16.64 -15.56 -16.09
N HIS A 442 -16.97 -16.19 -17.21
CA HIS A 442 -15.99 -16.88 -18.05
C HIS A 442 -15.31 -15.88 -18.98
N LEU A 443 -13.98 -15.92 -19.00
CA LEU A 443 -13.14 -14.97 -19.76
C LEU A 443 -13.28 -15.17 -21.27
N GLN A 444 -13.26 -14.06 -22.01
CA GLN A 444 -13.15 -14.09 -23.47
C GLN A 444 -11.71 -14.38 -23.91
N ARG A 445 -11.52 -14.77 -25.17
CA ARG A 445 -10.19 -15.15 -25.69
C ARG A 445 -9.26 -13.94 -25.71
N GLY A 446 -8.20 -13.97 -24.89
CA GLY A 446 -7.24 -12.87 -24.73
C GLY A 446 -7.57 -11.90 -23.58
N GLN A 447 -8.63 -12.17 -22.81
CA GLN A 447 -8.97 -11.41 -21.60
C GLN A 447 -8.25 -11.99 -20.37
N ASP A 448 -7.79 -11.11 -19.48
CA ASP A 448 -7.21 -11.49 -18.19
C ASP A 448 -8.26 -11.67 -17.09
N GLU A 449 -7.92 -12.43 -16.06
CA GLU A 449 -8.83 -12.69 -14.94
C GLU A 449 -8.91 -11.46 -14.02
N ASN A 450 -10.13 -11.03 -13.69
CA ASN A 450 -10.39 -10.21 -12.51
C ASN A 450 -10.06 -11.05 -11.27
N GLY A 451 -8.80 -10.98 -10.83
CA GLY A 451 -8.22 -11.88 -9.83
C GLY A 451 -8.87 -11.73 -8.44
N LYS A 452 -8.50 -12.60 -7.50
CA LYS A 452 -8.68 -12.28 -6.08
C LYS A 452 -7.87 -11.01 -5.79
N ASP A 453 -8.50 -10.01 -5.19
CA ASP A 453 -7.80 -8.81 -4.76
C ASP A 453 -6.78 -9.19 -3.65
N PRO A 454 -5.46 -8.92 -3.84
CA PRO A 454 -4.42 -9.23 -2.87
C PRO A 454 -4.67 -8.66 -1.46
N LYS A 455 -5.39 -7.52 -1.37
CA LYS A 455 -5.87 -6.90 -0.12
C LYS A 455 -6.61 -7.88 0.79
N TYR A 456 -7.37 -8.80 0.20
CA TYR A 456 -8.18 -9.79 0.89
C TYR A 456 -7.52 -11.18 0.92
N GLY A 457 -6.25 -11.26 0.54
CA GLY A 457 -5.44 -12.47 0.51
C GLY A 457 -4.71 -12.79 1.82
N ASN A 458 -3.98 -13.90 1.80
CA ASN A 458 -3.06 -14.34 2.84
C ASN A 458 -1.64 -14.50 2.24
N GLU A 459 -0.60 -14.33 3.05
CA GLU A 459 0.80 -14.35 2.58
C GLU A 459 1.18 -15.64 1.82
N ASP A 460 0.55 -16.77 2.18
CA ASP A 460 0.60 -18.05 1.45
C ASP A 460 -0.61 -18.23 0.50
N MET A 461 -0.74 -17.35 -0.50
CA MET A 461 -1.90 -17.28 -1.41
C MET A 461 -2.28 -18.63 -2.06
N ASP A 462 -1.33 -19.52 -2.34
CA ASP A 462 -1.58 -20.64 -3.25
C ASP A 462 -1.93 -21.99 -2.60
N ARG A 463 -2.17 -22.05 -1.28
CA ARG A 463 -2.42 -23.32 -0.55
C ARG A 463 -3.86 -23.83 -0.48
N SER A 464 -4.87 -23.02 -0.84
CA SER A 464 -6.29 -23.40 -0.68
C SER A 464 -7.15 -22.97 -1.86
N LEU A 465 -8.30 -23.64 -2.07
CA LEU A 465 -9.20 -23.33 -3.18
C LEU A 465 -9.70 -21.87 -3.18
N ILE A 466 -9.91 -21.25 -2.02
CA ILE A 466 -10.41 -19.87 -1.94
C ILE A 466 -9.35 -18.82 -2.30
N SER A 467 -8.08 -19.12 -2.00
CA SER A 467 -6.95 -18.20 -2.16
C SER A 467 -6.22 -18.38 -3.50
N ALA A 468 -6.26 -19.59 -4.07
CA ALA A 468 -5.47 -20.01 -5.23
C ALA A 468 -5.54 -19.08 -6.46
N SER A 469 -4.37 -18.88 -7.06
CA SER A 469 -4.09 -18.22 -8.34
C SER A 469 -4.88 -18.84 -9.51
N ARG A 470 -4.97 -18.09 -10.61
CA ARG A 470 -5.68 -18.48 -11.85
C ARG A 470 -5.28 -19.90 -12.32
N GLU A 471 -3.98 -20.17 -12.30
CA GLU A 471 -3.38 -21.41 -12.80
C GLU A 471 -3.64 -22.61 -11.88
N ARG A 472 -3.57 -22.43 -10.56
CA ARG A 472 -3.77 -23.52 -9.58
C ARG A 472 -5.24 -23.77 -9.25
N HIS A 473 -6.08 -22.74 -9.28
CA HIS A 473 -7.50 -22.85 -8.92
C HIS A 473 -8.28 -23.81 -9.83
N GLY A 474 -8.13 -23.72 -11.16
CA GLY A 474 -8.85 -24.60 -12.10
C GLY A 474 -8.58 -26.11 -11.87
N PRO A 475 -7.31 -26.54 -11.81
CA PRO A 475 -6.91 -27.90 -11.43
C PRO A 475 -7.41 -28.33 -10.04
N MET A 476 -7.20 -27.50 -9.00
CA MET A 476 -7.60 -27.81 -7.63
C MET A 476 -9.13 -27.94 -7.49
N ARG A 477 -9.90 -27.06 -8.16
CA ARG A 477 -11.36 -27.14 -8.22
C ARG A 477 -11.82 -28.44 -8.85
N ARG A 478 -11.21 -28.86 -9.96
CA ARG A 478 -11.56 -30.11 -10.67
C ARG A 478 -11.39 -31.31 -9.74
N LEU A 479 -10.24 -31.41 -9.06
CA LEU A 479 -9.98 -32.45 -8.06
C LEU A 479 -11.06 -32.47 -6.96
N LEU A 480 -11.31 -31.32 -6.32
CA LEU A 480 -12.25 -31.25 -5.20
C LEU A 480 -13.71 -31.52 -5.63
N SER A 481 -14.09 -31.13 -6.85
CA SER A 481 -15.47 -31.28 -7.37
C SER A 481 -16.00 -32.72 -7.39
N HIS A 482 -15.12 -33.72 -7.40
CA HIS A 482 -15.53 -35.12 -7.30
C HIS A 482 -16.26 -35.43 -5.98
N GLY A 483 -15.80 -34.86 -4.86
CA GLY A 483 -16.43 -35.00 -3.54
C GLY A 483 -17.78 -34.26 -3.39
N PHE A 484 -18.13 -33.39 -4.34
CA PHE A 484 -19.41 -32.65 -4.41
C PHE A 484 -20.30 -33.12 -5.58
N SER A 485 -19.98 -34.27 -6.16
CA SER A 485 -20.78 -34.89 -7.22
C SER A 485 -22.05 -35.53 -6.66
N ALA A 486 -23.09 -35.67 -7.50
CA ALA A 486 -24.34 -36.33 -7.11
C ALA A 486 -24.14 -37.76 -6.58
N ARG A 487 -23.13 -38.47 -7.11
CA ARG A 487 -22.71 -39.79 -6.61
C ARG A 487 -22.10 -39.69 -5.21
N ALA A 488 -21.12 -38.80 -5.00
CA ALA A 488 -20.47 -38.64 -3.70
C ALA A 488 -21.46 -38.25 -2.60
N MET A 489 -22.41 -37.33 -2.89
CA MET A 489 -23.45 -36.96 -1.93
C MET A 489 -24.38 -38.12 -1.56
N ALA A 490 -24.68 -39.04 -2.48
CA ALA A 490 -25.44 -40.25 -2.18
C ALA A 490 -24.63 -41.26 -1.34
N GLU A 491 -23.32 -41.37 -1.59
CA GLU A 491 -22.38 -42.17 -0.79
C GLU A 491 -22.14 -41.55 0.61
N GLN A 492 -22.31 -40.23 0.75
CA GLN A 492 -22.22 -39.47 2.01
C GLN A 492 -23.51 -39.49 2.84
N GLN A 493 -24.68 -39.69 2.23
CA GLN A 493 -25.98 -39.59 2.92
C GLN A 493 -26.06 -40.39 4.24
N PRO A 494 -25.57 -41.64 4.37
CA PRO A 494 -25.70 -42.39 5.63
C PRO A 494 -24.98 -41.71 6.81
N LEU A 495 -23.85 -41.05 6.54
CA LEU A 495 -23.08 -40.27 7.51
C LEU A 495 -23.83 -38.98 7.88
N ILE A 496 -24.33 -38.25 6.88
CA ILE A 496 -25.15 -37.04 7.08
C ILE A 496 -26.40 -37.36 7.93
N ASN A 497 -27.10 -38.45 7.59
CA ASN A 497 -28.29 -38.91 8.32
C ASN A 497 -27.99 -39.18 9.80
N THR A 498 -26.84 -39.80 10.12
CA THR A 498 -26.45 -40.10 11.51
C THR A 498 -26.43 -38.84 12.39
N TYR A 499 -25.93 -37.72 11.87
CA TYR A 499 -25.92 -36.44 12.58
C TYR A 499 -27.28 -35.75 12.59
N ILE A 500 -28.08 -35.86 11.53
CA ILE A 500 -29.45 -35.33 11.49
C ILE A 500 -30.36 -36.08 12.48
N ASP A 501 -30.24 -37.41 12.57
CA ASP A 501 -30.95 -38.25 13.54
C ASP A 501 -30.65 -37.81 14.98
N LEU A 502 -29.36 -37.61 15.29
CA LEU A 502 -28.91 -37.13 16.59
C LEU A 502 -29.38 -35.70 16.89
N PHE A 503 -29.34 -34.79 15.91
CA PHE A 503 -29.89 -33.44 16.02
C PHE A 503 -31.39 -33.48 16.37
N LEU A 504 -32.20 -34.22 15.60
CA LEU A 504 -33.64 -34.36 15.83
C LEU A 504 -33.93 -35.03 17.19
N GLN A 505 -33.11 -35.99 17.63
CA GLN A 505 -33.17 -36.55 18.97
C GLN A 505 -32.91 -35.48 20.04
N ARG A 506 -31.82 -34.71 19.93
CA ARG A 506 -31.47 -33.67 20.89
C ARG A 506 -32.51 -32.55 21.00
N LEU A 507 -33.19 -32.18 19.90
CA LEU A 507 -34.32 -31.24 19.95
C LEU A 507 -35.48 -31.81 20.79
N ARG A 508 -35.82 -33.10 20.64
CA ARG A 508 -36.87 -33.77 21.44
C ARG A 508 -36.52 -33.80 22.94
N GLU A 509 -35.26 -34.07 23.27
CA GLU A 509 -34.77 -34.18 24.64
C GLU A 509 -34.70 -32.82 25.37
N ASN A 510 -34.28 -31.76 24.68
CA ASN A 510 -34.01 -30.45 25.31
C ASN A 510 -35.21 -29.49 25.34
N GLY A 511 -36.21 -29.67 24.46
CA GLY A 511 -37.39 -28.78 24.36
C GLY A 511 -38.50 -29.03 25.39
N GLU A 512 -38.37 -30.05 26.25
CA GLU A 512 -39.34 -30.40 27.32
C GLU A 512 -40.81 -30.50 26.84
N GLY A 513 -41.01 -30.97 25.59
CA GLY A 513 -42.34 -31.10 24.96
C GLY A 513 -42.93 -29.79 24.41
N GLY A 514 -42.16 -28.71 24.39
CA GLY A 514 -42.55 -27.38 23.90
C GLY A 514 -42.76 -26.34 24.99
N SER A 515 -42.66 -26.71 26.27
CA SER A 515 -42.70 -25.76 27.40
C SER A 515 -41.47 -24.84 27.43
N LYS A 516 -40.32 -25.35 26.99
CA LYS A 516 -39.01 -24.70 27.08
C LYS A 516 -38.49 -24.35 25.69
N PRO A 517 -38.12 -23.09 25.44
CA PRO A 517 -37.46 -22.73 24.19
C PRO A 517 -36.02 -23.25 24.17
N ILE A 518 -35.55 -23.62 22.99
CA ILE A 518 -34.15 -23.98 22.72
C ILE A 518 -33.54 -23.06 21.66
N ASP A 519 -32.25 -22.77 21.77
CA ASP A 519 -31.54 -21.91 20.82
C ASP A 519 -31.17 -22.69 19.55
N LEU A 520 -31.95 -22.50 18.49
CA LEU A 520 -31.70 -23.15 17.21
C LEU A 520 -30.46 -22.61 16.49
N THR A 521 -29.97 -21.42 16.83
CA THR A 521 -28.70 -20.91 16.27
C THR A 521 -27.58 -21.89 16.62
N LYS A 522 -27.44 -22.23 17.90
CA LYS A 522 -26.45 -23.22 18.35
C LYS A 522 -26.74 -24.64 17.87
N TRP A 523 -27.99 -25.09 17.85
CA TRP A 523 -28.30 -26.44 17.34
C TRP A 523 -27.99 -26.62 15.84
N PHE A 524 -28.22 -25.60 15.00
CA PHE A 524 -27.84 -25.65 13.58
C PHE A 524 -26.32 -25.50 13.38
N GLU A 525 -25.64 -24.65 14.15
CA GLU A 525 -24.18 -24.60 14.17
C GLU A 525 -23.59 -25.97 14.52
N TRP A 526 -24.00 -26.58 15.64
CA TRP A 526 -23.48 -27.88 16.08
C TRP A 526 -23.74 -29.00 15.06
N ALA A 527 -24.94 -29.08 14.48
CA ALA A 527 -25.25 -30.10 13.48
C ALA A 527 -24.40 -29.96 12.21
N THR A 528 -24.28 -28.74 11.68
CA THR A 528 -23.53 -28.50 10.45
C THR A 528 -22.02 -28.62 10.67
N PHE A 529 -21.48 -28.22 11.84
CA PHE A 529 -20.08 -28.47 12.21
C PHE A 529 -19.78 -29.97 12.35
N ASP A 530 -20.64 -30.75 13.01
CA ASP A 530 -20.39 -32.19 13.15
C ASP A 530 -20.42 -32.92 11.80
N ILE A 531 -21.37 -32.57 10.92
CA ILE A 531 -21.44 -33.11 9.54
C ILE A 531 -20.20 -32.72 8.72
N ILE A 532 -19.91 -31.42 8.58
CA ILE A 532 -18.83 -30.96 7.69
C ILE A 532 -17.45 -31.27 8.26
N GLY A 533 -17.31 -31.35 9.59
CA GLY A 533 -16.11 -31.79 10.27
C GLY A 533 -15.78 -33.23 9.91
N ASP A 534 -16.74 -34.14 10.00
CA ASP A 534 -16.53 -35.53 9.58
C ASP A 534 -16.24 -35.62 8.06
N LEU A 535 -17.00 -34.90 7.21
CA LEU A 535 -16.69 -34.86 5.77
C LEU A 535 -15.30 -34.24 5.44
N SER A 536 -14.73 -33.40 6.31
CA SER A 536 -13.45 -32.71 6.06
C SER A 536 -12.23 -33.28 6.78
N PHE A 537 -12.43 -34.06 7.85
CA PHE A 537 -11.37 -34.67 8.68
C PHE A 537 -11.64 -36.16 9.03
N GLY A 538 -12.77 -36.74 8.65
CA GLY A 538 -13.17 -38.11 9.02
C GLY A 538 -13.53 -38.29 10.50
N GLU A 539 -13.72 -37.19 11.23
CA GLU A 539 -14.25 -37.14 12.59
C GLU A 539 -15.06 -35.86 12.82
N SER A 540 -16.17 -35.96 13.55
CA SER A 540 -16.97 -34.81 14.01
C SER A 540 -16.39 -34.15 15.26
N PHE A 541 -16.81 -32.92 15.55
CA PHE A 541 -16.44 -32.17 16.76
C PHE A 541 -17.13 -32.68 18.04
N GLY A 542 -18.17 -33.51 17.90
CA GLY A 542 -18.92 -34.10 19.00
C GLY A 542 -19.94 -33.15 19.64
N CYS A 543 -20.27 -32.04 18.98
CA CYS A 543 -21.10 -30.98 19.53
C CYS A 543 -22.53 -31.44 19.84
N LEU A 544 -23.15 -32.19 18.91
CA LEU A 544 -24.46 -32.81 19.12
C LEU A 544 -24.41 -33.93 20.18
N GLN A 545 -23.29 -34.65 20.26
CA GLN A 545 -23.13 -35.73 21.23
C GLN A 545 -23.03 -35.18 22.66
N THR A 546 -22.28 -34.10 22.88
CA THR A 546 -22.13 -33.46 24.20
C THR A 546 -23.23 -32.46 24.53
N SER A 547 -23.99 -31.99 23.53
CA SER A 547 -24.92 -30.84 23.64
C SER A 547 -24.21 -29.55 24.09
N ALA A 548 -22.96 -29.38 23.64
CA ALA A 548 -22.10 -28.24 23.95
C ALA A 548 -21.16 -27.96 22.76
N SER A 549 -20.72 -26.71 22.61
CA SER A 549 -19.71 -26.37 21.61
C SER A 549 -18.37 -27.04 21.90
N HIS A 550 -17.72 -27.56 20.86
CA HIS A 550 -16.30 -27.89 20.92
C HIS A 550 -15.47 -26.59 21.02
N PRO A 551 -14.40 -26.51 21.84
CA PRO A 551 -13.67 -25.26 22.06
C PRO A 551 -13.15 -24.58 20.79
N TRP A 552 -12.76 -25.37 19.77
CA TRP A 552 -12.35 -24.83 18.47
C TRP A 552 -13.48 -24.04 17.78
N VAL A 553 -14.73 -24.51 17.86
CA VAL A 553 -15.90 -23.91 17.19
C VAL A 553 -16.24 -22.55 17.78
N ASP A 554 -16.37 -22.43 19.11
CA ASP A 554 -16.61 -21.12 19.74
C ASP A 554 -15.43 -20.15 19.52
N SER A 555 -14.20 -20.67 19.48
CA SER A 555 -13.01 -19.87 19.23
C SER A 555 -12.90 -19.34 17.79
N PHE A 556 -13.52 -20.05 16.84
CA PHE A 556 -13.33 -19.80 15.41
C PHE A 556 -13.92 -18.47 14.97
N PHE A 557 -15.16 -18.18 15.36
CA PHE A 557 -15.91 -17.02 14.86
C PHE A 557 -15.35 -15.67 15.32
N GLU A 558 -14.91 -15.56 16.58
CA GLU A 558 -14.27 -14.32 17.07
C GLU A 558 -12.96 -14.04 16.33
N SER A 559 -12.19 -15.07 15.95
CA SER A 559 -10.98 -14.92 15.13
C SER A 559 -11.29 -14.34 13.73
N MET A 560 -12.47 -14.62 13.17
CA MET A 560 -12.86 -14.12 11.85
C MET A 560 -13.34 -12.66 11.86
N LYS A 561 -13.82 -12.12 12.99
CA LYS A 561 -14.19 -10.68 13.11
C LYS A 561 -12.99 -9.75 12.88
N ILE A 562 -11.78 -10.22 13.19
CA ILE A 562 -10.52 -9.49 13.00
C ILE A 562 -10.16 -9.30 11.52
N ILE A 563 -10.50 -10.27 10.66
CA ILE A 563 -10.01 -10.31 9.27
C ILE A 563 -10.50 -9.09 8.45
N PRO A 564 -11.81 -8.75 8.42
CA PRO A 564 -12.29 -7.54 7.76
C PRO A 564 -11.74 -6.24 8.36
N ALA A 565 -11.46 -6.21 9.67
CA ALA A 565 -10.88 -5.04 10.33
C ALA A 565 -9.46 -4.75 9.81
N VAL A 566 -8.60 -5.77 9.76
CA VAL A 566 -7.24 -5.69 9.17
C VAL A 566 -7.31 -5.30 7.69
N GLN A 567 -8.21 -5.92 6.92
CA GLN A 567 -8.38 -5.67 5.48
C GLN A 567 -8.97 -4.29 5.15
N SER A 568 -9.60 -3.61 6.11
CA SER A 568 -10.15 -2.27 5.88
C SER A 568 -9.14 -1.14 6.10
N ILE A 569 -7.99 -1.45 6.71
CA ILE A 569 -6.94 -0.48 7.04
C ILE A 569 -5.64 -0.72 6.25
N SER A 570 -5.56 -1.78 5.45
CA SER A 570 -4.45 -2.06 4.53
C SER A 570 -4.19 -0.93 3.53
N ASP A 571 -5.24 -0.20 3.18
CA ASP A 571 -5.26 0.89 2.21
C ASP A 571 -4.84 2.22 2.84
N LEU A 572 -4.52 2.23 4.14
CA LEU A 572 -3.91 3.37 4.78
C LEU A 572 -2.43 3.45 4.37
N PRO A 573 -1.94 4.66 4.02
CA PRO A 573 -0.52 4.90 3.89
C PRO A 573 0.23 4.43 5.13
N LEU A 574 1.44 3.91 4.93
CA LEU A 574 2.29 3.32 5.97
C LEU A 574 1.73 2.06 6.67
N PHE A 575 0.58 1.48 6.27
CA PHE A 575 0.05 0.27 6.92
C PHE A 575 1.09 -0.87 6.99
N SER A 576 1.85 -1.12 5.92
CA SER A 576 2.88 -2.17 5.92
C SER A 576 3.97 -1.99 6.99
N ILE A 577 4.26 -0.74 7.39
CA ILE A 577 5.23 -0.38 8.43
C ILE A 577 4.55 -0.40 9.81
N LEU A 578 3.30 0.06 9.89
CA LEU A 578 2.51 0.08 11.13
C LEU A 578 1.89 -1.29 11.46
N LYS A 579 1.89 -2.26 10.55
CA LYS A 579 1.30 -3.60 10.72
C LYS A 579 1.80 -4.31 11.98
N PRO A 580 3.10 -4.40 12.30
CA PRO A 580 3.56 -5.00 13.57
C PRO A 580 3.01 -4.27 14.81
N LEU A 581 2.96 -2.94 14.78
CA LEU A 581 2.44 -2.12 15.88
C LEU A 581 0.92 -2.26 16.01
N TYR A 582 0.18 -2.32 14.91
CA TYR A 582 -1.25 -2.59 14.90
C TYR A 582 -1.56 -3.98 15.47
N PHE A 583 -0.82 -5.00 15.04
CA PHE A 583 -0.95 -6.36 15.58
C PHE A 583 -0.55 -6.44 17.06
N LEU A 584 0.34 -5.56 17.56
CA LEU A 584 0.70 -5.47 18.98
C LEU A 584 -0.36 -4.74 19.83
N LEU A 585 -1.01 -3.71 19.28
CA LEU A 585 -1.93 -2.83 20.02
C LEU A 585 -3.41 -3.25 19.94
N PHE A 586 -3.85 -3.80 18.81
CA PHE A 586 -5.28 -4.02 18.51
C PHE A 586 -5.68 -5.48 18.32
N ILE A 587 -4.73 -6.39 18.18
CA ILE A 587 -5.00 -7.84 18.11
C ILE A 587 -4.69 -8.48 19.46
N PRO A 588 -5.69 -9.03 20.18
CA PRO A 588 -5.45 -9.69 21.46
C PRO A 588 -4.46 -10.85 21.35
N LYS A 589 -3.62 -11.05 22.37
CA LYS A 589 -2.66 -12.19 22.42
C LYS A 589 -3.40 -13.52 22.44
N GLU A 590 -4.62 -13.50 22.95
CA GLU A 590 -5.62 -14.55 22.97
C GLU A 590 -5.97 -14.97 21.54
N ALA A 591 -6.21 -14.02 20.62
CA ALA A 591 -6.53 -14.29 19.22
C ALA A 591 -5.32 -14.85 18.44
N ALA A 592 -4.11 -14.38 18.73
CA ALA A 592 -2.88 -14.95 18.16
C ALA A 592 -2.64 -16.40 18.64
N THR A 593 -2.91 -16.67 19.93
CA THR A 593 -2.84 -18.01 20.53
C THR A 593 -3.90 -18.93 19.94
N GLN A 594 -5.14 -18.45 19.86
CA GLN A 594 -6.30 -19.12 19.27
C GLN A 594 -6.03 -19.54 17.82
N ARG A 595 -5.47 -18.66 16.98
CA ARG A 595 -5.06 -19.00 15.60
C ARG A 595 -4.04 -20.15 15.57
N ARG A 596 -3.05 -20.16 16.47
CA ARG A 596 -2.07 -21.25 16.58
C ARG A 596 -2.71 -22.56 17.03
N THR A 597 -3.60 -22.52 18.02
CA THR A 597 -4.38 -23.69 18.45
C THR A 597 -5.26 -24.23 17.32
N SER A 598 -5.89 -23.36 16.53
CA SER A 598 -6.69 -23.77 15.36
C SER A 598 -5.86 -24.46 14.27
N GLN A 599 -4.61 -24.02 14.06
CA GLN A 599 -3.69 -24.69 13.13
C GLN A 599 -3.24 -26.05 13.65
N LEU A 600 -2.86 -26.14 14.93
CA LEU A 600 -2.46 -27.41 15.57
C LEU A 600 -3.60 -28.45 15.54
N PHE A 601 -4.83 -28.05 15.87
CA PHE A 601 -6.00 -28.91 15.78
C PHE A 601 -6.18 -29.50 14.37
N ALA A 602 -6.11 -28.65 13.34
CA ALA A 602 -6.24 -29.09 11.94
C ALA A 602 -5.11 -30.02 11.50
N GLU A 603 -3.89 -29.83 12.02
CA GLU A 603 -2.75 -30.73 11.78
C GLU A 603 -2.93 -32.08 12.49
N GLU A 604 -3.42 -32.09 13.73
CA GLU A 604 -3.66 -33.32 14.49
C GLU A 604 -4.81 -34.15 13.93
N SER A 605 -5.96 -33.54 13.61
CA SER A 605 -7.09 -34.24 12.99
C SER A 605 -6.77 -34.73 11.58
N LEU A 606 -6.07 -33.96 10.74
CA LEU A 606 -5.60 -34.47 9.45
C LEU A 606 -4.60 -35.62 9.63
N LYS A 607 -3.61 -35.49 10.53
CA LYS A 607 -2.64 -36.56 10.81
C LYS A 607 -3.33 -37.83 11.31
N LYS A 608 -4.37 -37.70 12.14
CA LYS A 608 -5.23 -38.80 12.58
C LYS A 608 -5.93 -39.45 11.38
N ARG A 609 -6.58 -38.66 10.51
CA ARG A 609 -7.24 -39.16 9.29
C ARG A 609 -6.29 -39.88 8.33
N LEU A 610 -5.07 -39.38 8.17
CA LEU A 610 -4.02 -39.97 7.34
C LEU A 610 -3.43 -41.27 7.94
N SER A 611 -3.67 -41.54 9.24
CA SER A 611 -3.28 -42.80 9.88
C SER A 611 -4.35 -43.90 9.76
N LEU A 612 -5.57 -43.56 9.32
CA LEU A 612 -6.64 -44.53 9.08
C LEU A 612 -6.47 -45.22 7.72
N THR A 613 -6.46 -46.55 7.72
CA THR A 613 -6.40 -47.39 6.51
C THR A 613 -7.77 -47.66 5.87
N THR A 614 -8.85 -47.18 6.49
CA THR A 614 -10.23 -47.38 6.03
C THR A 614 -10.62 -46.32 5.02
N GLU A 615 -11.13 -46.75 3.86
CA GLU A 615 -11.77 -45.85 2.90
C GLU A 615 -13.07 -45.26 3.50
N ARG A 616 -13.30 -43.97 3.29
CA ARG A 616 -14.49 -43.22 3.75
C ARG A 616 -14.98 -42.32 2.61
N PRO A 617 -16.28 -42.03 2.49
CA PRO A 617 -16.82 -41.13 1.46
C PRO A 617 -16.57 -39.63 1.77
N ASP A 618 -15.41 -39.30 2.36
CA ASP A 618 -15.05 -37.96 2.82
C ASP A 618 -14.17 -37.19 1.82
N PHE A 619 -14.04 -35.86 2.00
CA PHE A 619 -13.26 -35.01 1.10
C PHE A 619 -11.76 -35.35 1.15
N VAL A 620 -11.25 -35.87 2.28
CA VAL A 620 -9.85 -36.27 2.41
C VAL A 620 -9.55 -37.47 1.52
N GLN A 621 -10.46 -38.44 1.42
CA GLN A 621 -10.38 -39.56 0.50
C GLN A 621 -10.27 -39.08 -0.96
N ALA A 622 -11.18 -38.20 -1.38
CA ALA A 622 -11.16 -37.61 -2.72
C ALA A 622 -9.86 -36.84 -3.01
N MET A 623 -9.32 -36.13 -2.01
CA MET A 623 -8.02 -35.46 -2.09
C MET A 623 -6.83 -36.44 -2.11
N LEU A 624 -6.91 -37.60 -1.45
CA LEU A 624 -5.82 -38.59 -1.39
C LEU A 624 -5.70 -39.43 -2.68
N GLU A 625 -6.83 -39.81 -3.26
CA GLU A 625 -6.88 -40.57 -4.51
C GLU A 625 -6.33 -39.75 -5.67
N ARG A 626 -6.85 -38.53 -5.85
CA ARG A 626 -6.54 -37.66 -7.00
C ARG A 626 -5.42 -36.66 -6.74
N GLY A 627 -5.11 -36.33 -5.48
CA GLY A 627 -4.06 -35.37 -5.12
C GLY A 627 -2.66 -35.77 -5.57
N LYS A 628 -2.43 -37.05 -5.88
CA LYS A 628 -1.20 -37.55 -6.50
C LYS A 628 -1.01 -37.04 -7.93
N GLU A 629 -2.09 -36.87 -8.70
CA GLU A 629 -2.07 -36.30 -10.05
C GLU A 629 -1.70 -34.81 -10.02
N TYR A 630 -2.21 -34.08 -9.01
CA TYR A 630 -2.07 -32.63 -8.86
C TYR A 630 -0.97 -32.20 -7.86
N ARG A 631 -0.22 -33.17 -7.32
CA ARG A 631 0.86 -33.01 -6.33
C ARG A 631 0.48 -32.19 -5.09
N LEU A 632 -0.70 -32.43 -4.52
CA LEU A 632 -1.12 -31.77 -3.28
C LEU A 632 -0.17 -32.10 -2.13
N THR A 633 0.32 -31.06 -1.48
CA THR A 633 1.15 -31.13 -0.27
C THR A 633 0.28 -31.40 0.97
N PRO A 634 0.85 -31.92 2.08
CA PRO A 634 0.13 -32.05 3.34
C PRO A 634 -0.43 -30.71 3.88
N ALA A 635 0.25 -29.59 3.59
CA ALA A 635 -0.23 -28.26 3.92
C ALA A 635 -1.50 -27.89 3.12
N GLU A 636 -1.55 -28.20 1.83
CA GLU A 636 -2.74 -27.97 0.99
C GLU A 636 -3.90 -28.89 1.35
N LEU A 637 -3.63 -30.14 1.77
CA LEU A 637 -4.67 -31.02 2.33
C LEU A 637 -5.30 -30.39 3.58
N ARG A 638 -4.47 -29.94 4.53
CA ARG A 638 -4.91 -29.26 5.77
C ARG A 638 -5.68 -27.98 5.46
N ASP A 639 -5.13 -27.11 4.63
CA ASP A 639 -5.67 -25.78 4.36
C ASP A 639 -7.00 -25.87 3.57
N ASN A 640 -7.17 -26.90 2.72
CA ASN A 640 -8.47 -27.20 2.12
C ASN A 640 -9.46 -27.86 3.10
N SER A 641 -9.05 -28.79 3.98
CA SER A 641 -9.95 -29.33 5.03
C SER A 641 -10.47 -28.24 5.97
N VAL A 642 -9.62 -27.30 6.40
CA VAL A 642 -10.03 -26.13 7.20
C VAL A 642 -11.00 -25.24 6.41
N LEU A 643 -10.73 -24.97 5.12
CA LEU A 643 -11.62 -24.20 4.26
C LEU A 643 -12.99 -24.84 4.08
N LEU A 644 -13.05 -26.14 3.80
CA LEU A 644 -14.32 -26.85 3.61
C LEU A 644 -15.14 -26.89 4.91
N THR A 645 -14.48 -27.16 6.04
CA THR A 645 -15.10 -27.10 7.38
C THR A 645 -15.71 -25.73 7.67
N THR A 646 -14.92 -24.66 7.42
CA THR A 646 -15.33 -23.26 7.60
C THR A 646 -16.53 -22.88 6.73
N ALA A 647 -16.48 -23.24 5.44
CA ALA A 647 -17.46 -22.79 4.47
C ALA A 647 -18.79 -23.54 4.57
N GLY A 648 -18.75 -24.85 4.86
CA GLY A 648 -19.95 -25.70 4.89
C GLY A 648 -20.77 -25.61 6.17
N SER A 649 -20.17 -25.28 7.32
CA SER A 649 -20.90 -25.15 8.60
C SER A 649 -21.72 -23.87 8.66
N GLU A 650 -21.04 -22.74 8.84
CA GLU A 650 -21.66 -21.46 9.20
C GLU A 650 -22.65 -20.93 8.17
N THR A 651 -22.40 -21.14 6.88
CA THR A 651 -23.29 -20.64 5.82
C THR A 651 -24.61 -21.41 5.79
N THR A 652 -24.54 -22.73 5.97
CA THR A 652 -25.70 -23.64 6.09
C THR A 652 -26.48 -23.37 7.37
N ALA A 653 -25.78 -23.24 8.51
CA ALA A 653 -26.38 -22.93 9.81
C ALA A 653 -27.11 -21.58 9.82
N THR A 654 -26.48 -20.54 9.27
CA THR A 654 -27.07 -19.20 9.16
C THR A 654 -28.34 -19.23 8.33
N THR A 655 -28.33 -19.91 7.18
CA THR A 655 -29.50 -20.00 6.29
C THR A 655 -30.63 -20.80 6.92
N LEU A 656 -30.34 -21.89 7.65
CA LEU A 656 -31.34 -22.65 8.41
C LEU A 656 -31.95 -21.84 9.57
N THR A 657 -31.11 -21.10 10.31
CA THR A 657 -31.57 -20.23 11.41
C THR A 657 -32.50 -19.14 10.87
N ALA A 658 -32.10 -18.46 9.79
CA ALA A 658 -32.92 -17.45 9.12
C ALA A 658 -34.23 -18.06 8.56
N ALA A 659 -34.18 -19.27 7.98
CA ALA A 659 -35.37 -19.95 7.50
C ALA A 659 -36.40 -20.20 8.61
N VAL A 660 -35.97 -20.72 9.77
CA VAL A 660 -36.88 -20.93 10.91
C VAL A 660 -37.40 -19.61 11.48
N TYR A 661 -36.59 -18.54 11.51
CA TYR A 661 -37.05 -17.21 11.89
C TYR A 661 -38.14 -16.67 10.95
N PHE A 662 -37.93 -16.72 9.63
CA PHE A 662 -38.91 -16.21 8.67
C PHE A 662 -40.19 -17.05 8.65
N LEU A 663 -40.08 -18.38 8.71
CA LEU A 663 -41.24 -19.27 8.86
C LEU A 663 -42.02 -18.99 10.16
N GLY A 664 -41.32 -18.78 11.27
CA GLY A 664 -41.91 -18.48 12.57
C GLY A 664 -42.48 -17.06 12.71
N THR A 665 -42.21 -16.17 11.76
CA THR A 665 -42.82 -14.82 11.66
C THR A 665 -43.90 -14.71 10.58
N HIS A 666 -43.97 -15.69 9.67
CA HIS A 666 -44.93 -15.75 8.55
C HIS A 666 -45.72 -17.08 8.59
N PRO A 667 -46.72 -17.22 9.49
CA PRO A 667 -47.42 -18.49 9.70
C PRO A 667 -48.07 -19.06 8.43
N GLU A 668 -48.56 -18.21 7.53
CA GLU A 668 -49.14 -18.59 6.25
C GLU A 668 -48.11 -19.20 5.27
N VAL A 669 -46.83 -18.88 5.42
CA VAL A 669 -45.73 -19.55 4.71
C VAL A 669 -45.39 -20.88 5.38
N LEU A 670 -45.36 -20.92 6.72
CA LEU A 670 -45.08 -22.13 7.47
C LEU A 670 -46.16 -23.22 7.25
N GLU A 671 -47.44 -22.86 7.20
CA GLU A 671 -48.50 -23.85 6.93
C GLU A 671 -48.45 -24.37 5.49
N LYS A 672 -48.06 -23.56 4.50
CA LYS A 672 -47.80 -24.04 3.12
C LYS A 672 -46.63 -25.02 3.07
N LEU A 673 -45.53 -24.71 3.76
CA LEU A 673 -44.36 -25.60 3.83
C LEU A 673 -44.67 -26.90 4.58
N LYS A 674 -45.40 -26.82 5.70
CA LYS A 674 -45.93 -28.00 6.40
C LYS A 674 -46.82 -28.84 5.49
N ALA A 675 -47.71 -28.22 4.72
CA ALA A 675 -48.59 -28.93 3.79
C ALA A 675 -47.77 -29.68 2.73
N GLU A 676 -46.83 -29.03 2.05
CA GLU A 676 -45.96 -29.68 1.05
C GLU A 676 -45.20 -30.87 1.66
N VAL A 677 -44.47 -30.66 2.77
CA VAL A 677 -43.65 -31.71 3.40
C VAL A 677 -44.52 -32.85 3.94
N ARG A 678 -45.61 -32.55 4.66
CA ARG A 678 -46.43 -33.57 5.33
C ARG A 678 -47.40 -34.30 4.40
N SER A 679 -47.58 -33.85 3.14
CA SER A 679 -48.31 -34.61 2.12
C SER A 679 -47.41 -35.36 1.13
N SER A 680 -46.14 -34.97 0.99
CA SER A 680 -45.20 -35.61 0.04
C SER A 680 -44.69 -36.97 0.50
N PHE A 681 -44.72 -37.24 1.81
CA PHE A 681 -44.16 -38.46 2.43
C PHE A 681 -45.17 -39.15 3.35
N LYS A 682 -44.98 -40.45 3.56
CA LYS A 682 -45.78 -41.33 4.43
C LYS A 682 -45.05 -41.70 5.72
N SER A 683 -43.72 -41.86 5.65
CA SER A 683 -42.85 -42.06 6.80
C SER A 683 -41.66 -41.10 6.77
N GLU A 684 -40.90 -41.03 7.86
CA GLU A 684 -39.68 -40.22 7.93
C GLU A 684 -38.56 -40.80 7.04
N ASP A 685 -38.57 -42.12 6.84
CA ASP A 685 -37.56 -42.86 6.05
C ASP A 685 -37.67 -42.59 4.53
N GLU A 686 -38.79 -42.03 4.06
CA GLU A 686 -38.96 -41.56 2.68
C GLU A 686 -38.31 -40.18 2.44
N ILE A 687 -37.71 -39.54 3.46
CA ILE A 687 -37.12 -38.19 3.40
C ILE A 687 -35.59 -38.30 3.25
N ASP A 688 -35.08 -38.22 2.03
CA ASP A 688 -33.67 -38.43 1.65
C ASP A 688 -33.14 -37.31 0.72
N VAL A 689 -31.83 -37.28 0.40
CA VAL A 689 -31.21 -36.18 -0.40
C VAL A 689 -31.73 -36.09 -1.84
N THR A 690 -32.43 -37.11 -2.33
CA THR A 690 -33.08 -37.16 -3.65
C THR A 690 -34.55 -36.78 -3.52
N SER A 691 -35.27 -37.35 -2.56
CA SER A 691 -36.72 -37.15 -2.42
C SER A 691 -37.06 -35.70 -2.06
N VAL A 692 -36.24 -35.03 -1.23
CA VAL A 692 -36.43 -33.62 -0.88
C VAL A 692 -36.22 -32.65 -2.06
N GLN A 693 -35.59 -33.08 -3.16
CA GLN A 693 -35.37 -32.20 -4.32
C GLN A 693 -36.68 -31.79 -5.01
N ASN A 694 -37.73 -32.60 -4.84
CA ASN A 694 -39.07 -32.36 -5.38
C ASN A 694 -39.85 -31.29 -4.61
N LEU A 695 -39.42 -30.95 -3.38
CA LEU A 695 -40.04 -29.95 -2.52
C LEU A 695 -39.79 -28.55 -3.10
N SER A 696 -40.74 -28.08 -3.89
CA SER A 696 -40.63 -26.92 -4.75
C SER A 696 -40.93 -25.63 -3.99
N TYR A 697 -41.91 -25.66 -3.08
CA TYR A 697 -42.17 -24.59 -2.13
C TYR A 697 -41.03 -24.47 -1.12
N MET A 698 -40.42 -25.57 -0.66
CA MET A 698 -39.21 -25.53 0.15
C MET A 698 -38.02 -24.87 -0.58
N LEU A 699 -37.81 -25.16 -1.86
CA LEU A 699 -36.79 -24.46 -2.65
C LEU A 699 -37.12 -22.96 -2.79
N ALA A 700 -38.39 -22.61 -2.97
CA ALA A 700 -38.84 -21.22 -3.02
C ALA A 700 -38.60 -20.48 -1.68
N VAL A 701 -38.89 -21.13 -0.55
CA VAL A 701 -38.55 -20.65 0.81
C VAL A 701 -37.05 -20.42 0.95
N LEU A 702 -36.21 -21.43 0.67
CA LEU A 702 -34.75 -21.30 0.82
C LEU A 702 -34.14 -20.22 -0.10
N LYS A 703 -34.66 -20.04 -1.32
CA LYS A 703 -34.26 -18.93 -2.19
C LYS A 703 -34.64 -17.57 -1.60
N GLU A 704 -35.85 -17.40 -1.10
CA GLU A 704 -36.26 -16.12 -0.50
C GLU A 704 -35.53 -15.83 0.81
N VAL A 705 -35.19 -16.85 1.60
CA VAL A 705 -34.30 -16.71 2.77
C VAL A 705 -32.93 -16.19 2.33
N MET A 706 -32.29 -16.80 1.33
CA MET A 706 -31.00 -16.33 0.83
C MET A 706 -31.05 -14.96 0.13
N ARG A 707 -32.23 -14.51 -0.32
CA ARG A 707 -32.43 -13.15 -0.85
C ARG A 707 -32.53 -12.11 0.28
N VAL A 708 -33.35 -12.34 1.31
CA VAL A 708 -33.55 -11.38 2.42
C VAL A 708 -32.39 -11.44 3.42
N HIS A 709 -31.87 -12.63 3.70
CA HIS A 709 -30.77 -12.89 4.65
C HIS A 709 -29.70 -13.77 3.97
N PRO A 710 -28.90 -13.20 3.05
CA PRO A 710 -27.78 -13.91 2.44
C PRO A 710 -26.72 -14.25 3.49
N ALA A 711 -26.34 -15.52 3.61
CA ALA A 711 -25.37 -15.99 4.60
C ALA A 711 -24.00 -15.26 4.55
N VAL A 712 -23.63 -14.72 3.37
CA VAL A 712 -22.52 -13.78 3.19
C VAL A 712 -23.08 -12.46 2.68
N ALA A 713 -23.41 -11.54 3.58
CA ALA A 713 -24.00 -10.24 3.24
C ALA A 713 -22.98 -9.15 2.86
N ILE A 714 -21.67 -9.45 2.95
CA ILE A 714 -20.58 -8.61 2.45
C ILE A 714 -20.21 -8.95 1.01
N SER A 715 -19.47 -8.03 0.37
CA SER A 715 -18.76 -8.30 -0.88
C SER A 715 -17.63 -9.34 -0.68
N LEU A 716 -17.27 -10.06 -1.75
CA LEU A 716 -16.10 -10.92 -1.84
C LEU A 716 -15.19 -10.42 -2.99
N PRO A 717 -14.34 -9.39 -2.76
CA PRO A 717 -13.82 -8.57 -3.84
C PRO A 717 -12.91 -9.27 -4.87
N ARG A 718 -12.88 -8.67 -6.06
CA ARG A 718 -11.91 -8.91 -7.14
C ARG A 718 -11.05 -7.67 -7.36
N SER A 719 -9.96 -7.81 -8.10
CA SER A 719 -9.23 -6.67 -8.65
C SER A 719 -9.15 -6.79 -10.17
N THR A 720 -9.29 -5.67 -10.88
CA THR A 720 -9.02 -5.60 -12.34
C THR A 720 -7.55 -5.91 -12.63
N PRO A 721 -7.21 -6.58 -13.74
CA PRO A 721 -5.82 -6.73 -14.17
C PRO A 721 -5.15 -5.36 -14.43
N PRO A 722 -3.81 -5.27 -14.55
CA PRO A 722 -3.11 -3.99 -14.70
C PRO A 722 -3.55 -3.12 -15.89
N GLY A 723 -4.11 -3.72 -16.94
CA GLY A 723 -4.68 -3.01 -18.10
C GLY A 723 -6.12 -2.52 -17.95
N GLY A 724 -6.76 -2.74 -16.80
CA GLY A 724 -8.18 -2.45 -16.59
C GLY A 724 -9.13 -3.52 -17.14
N ALA A 725 -10.44 -3.29 -17.01
CA ALA A 725 -11.48 -4.18 -17.54
C ALA A 725 -12.79 -3.43 -17.84
N GLU A 726 -13.48 -3.82 -18.91
CA GLU A 726 -14.87 -3.39 -19.17
C GLU A 726 -15.82 -4.11 -18.22
N ILE A 727 -16.57 -3.36 -17.41
CA ILE A 727 -17.54 -3.89 -16.44
C ILE A 727 -18.79 -3.02 -16.49
N ALA A 728 -19.96 -3.63 -16.68
CA ALA A 728 -21.25 -2.91 -16.73
C ALA A 728 -21.29 -1.78 -17.79
N GLY A 729 -20.53 -1.91 -18.88
CA GLY A 729 -20.41 -0.90 -19.94
C GLY A 729 -19.43 0.23 -19.67
N GLU A 730 -18.70 0.20 -18.55
CA GLU A 730 -17.70 1.21 -18.17
C GLU A 730 -16.28 0.61 -18.12
N HIS A 731 -15.31 1.30 -18.73
CA HIS A 731 -13.89 0.93 -18.63
C HIS A 731 -13.35 1.23 -17.22
N ILE A 732 -13.13 0.19 -16.41
CA ILE A 732 -12.60 0.32 -15.06
C ILE A 732 -11.06 0.25 -15.11
N PRO A 733 -10.34 1.28 -14.60
CA PRO A 733 -8.87 1.32 -14.59
C PRO A 733 -8.22 0.15 -13.85
N GLY A 734 -6.99 -0.20 -14.26
CA GLY A 734 -6.25 -1.33 -13.71
C GLY A 734 -5.96 -1.24 -12.20
N ASN A 735 -5.84 -2.41 -11.57
CA ASN A 735 -5.70 -2.60 -10.11
C ASN A 735 -6.85 -2.03 -9.25
N THR A 736 -8.01 -1.65 -9.80
CA THR A 736 -9.20 -1.23 -9.03
C THR A 736 -9.82 -2.40 -8.27
N THR A 737 -10.20 -2.20 -7.00
CA THR A 737 -10.99 -3.17 -6.22
C THR A 737 -12.47 -3.15 -6.66
N LEU A 738 -13.01 -4.33 -6.96
CA LEU A 738 -14.35 -4.57 -7.49
C LEU A 738 -15.18 -5.35 -6.46
N GLY A 739 -16.20 -4.72 -5.90
CA GLY A 739 -17.08 -5.37 -4.91
C GLY A 739 -18.53 -5.50 -5.36
N ILE A 740 -19.02 -6.74 -5.52
CA ILE A 740 -20.45 -6.98 -5.76
C ILE A 740 -21.16 -7.13 -4.42
N TRP A 741 -22.12 -6.24 -4.13
CA TRP A 741 -22.81 -6.21 -2.85
C TRP A 741 -24.20 -6.84 -2.97
N GLN A 742 -24.26 -8.17 -2.85
CA GLN A 742 -25.50 -8.91 -3.07
C GLN A 742 -26.65 -8.50 -2.14
N TYR A 743 -26.35 -8.14 -0.88
CA TYR A 743 -27.37 -7.59 0.03
C TYR A 743 -28.00 -6.29 -0.51
N ALA A 744 -27.22 -5.43 -1.17
CA ALA A 744 -27.73 -4.21 -1.78
C ALA A 744 -28.60 -4.52 -3.03
N ILE A 745 -28.15 -5.42 -3.90
CA ILE A 745 -28.90 -5.91 -5.07
C ILE A 745 -30.26 -6.49 -4.66
N TYR A 746 -30.29 -7.27 -3.58
CA TYR A 746 -31.48 -8.00 -3.12
C TYR A 746 -32.51 -7.11 -2.43
N HIS A 747 -32.10 -5.97 -1.85
CA HIS A 747 -32.95 -5.02 -1.15
C HIS A 747 -33.29 -3.77 -1.99
N ASP A 748 -33.12 -3.85 -3.31
CA ASP A 748 -33.37 -2.77 -4.26
C ASP A 748 -34.76 -2.90 -4.92
N PRO A 749 -35.67 -1.93 -4.73
CA PRO A 749 -37.02 -1.96 -5.32
C PRO A 749 -37.05 -1.78 -6.84
N THR A 750 -35.93 -1.41 -7.48
CA THR A 750 -35.80 -1.42 -8.96
C THR A 750 -35.53 -2.81 -9.52
N LYS A 751 -35.15 -3.77 -8.65
CA LYS A 751 -34.72 -5.13 -9.03
C LYS A 751 -35.64 -6.22 -8.48
N PHE A 752 -36.28 -5.99 -7.33
CA PHE A 752 -37.25 -6.92 -6.73
C PHE A 752 -38.47 -6.18 -6.18
N LEU A 753 -39.68 -6.58 -6.58
CA LEU A 753 -40.93 -6.02 -6.06
C LEU A 753 -41.12 -6.40 -4.59
N HIS A 754 -41.44 -5.43 -3.71
CA HIS A 754 -41.47 -5.62 -2.25
C HIS A 754 -40.18 -6.31 -1.75
N PRO A 755 -39.02 -5.63 -1.87
CA PRO A 755 -37.72 -6.28 -1.66
C PRO A 755 -37.48 -6.61 -0.18
N ASP A 756 -37.92 -5.75 0.74
CA ASP A 756 -37.76 -5.94 2.18
C ASP A 756 -38.83 -6.92 2.78
N SER A 757 -39.64 -7.57 1.94
CA SER A 757 -40.68 -8.53 2.33
C SER A 757 -40.31 -9.97 1.97
N PHE A 758 -40.58 -10.90 2.89
CA PHE A 758 -40.32 -12.33 2.70
C PHE A 758 -41.50 -12.99 1.96
N ILE A 759 -41.37 -13.20 0.64
CA ILE A 759 -42.45 -13.75 -0.20
C ILE A 759 -41.91 -14.90 -1.08
N PRO A 760 -41.98 -16.17 -0.62
CA PRO A 760 -41.49 -17.32 -1.39
C PRO A 760 -42.13 -17.48 -2.78
N GLU A 761 -43.39 -17.07 -2.96
CA GLU A 761 -44.10 -17.12 -4.25
C GLU A 761 -43.35 -16.40 -5.39
N ARG A 762 -42.45 -15.47 -5.06
CA ARG A 762 -41.49 -14.85 -5.98
C ARG A 762 -40.73 -15.86 -6.84
N TRP A 763 -40.46 -17.05 -6.31
CA TRP A 763 -39.68 -18.11 -6.95
C TRP A 763 -40.51 -19.18 -7.65
N LEU A 764 -41.82 -18.95 -7.75
CA LEU A 764 -42.83 -19.78 -8.43
C LEU A 764 -43.44 -18.99 -9.61
N ASP A 765 -44.44 -19.58 -10.28
CA ASP A 765 -45.16 -18.99 -11.43
C ASP A 765 -46.17 -17.88 -11.02
N ASP A 766 -45.78 -17.01 -10.10
CA ASP A 766 -46.58 -15.86 -9.68
C ASP A 766 -46.27 -14.61 -10.52
N LYS A 767 -47.25 -14.19 -11.31
CA LYS A 767 -47.16 -13.03 -12.21
C LYS A 767 -46.83 -11.71 -11.52
N ARG A 768 -47.11 -11.57 -10.21
CA ARG A 768 -46.73 -10.37 -9.43
C ARG A 768 -45.21 -10.12 -9.49
N PHE A 769 -44.43 -11.19 -9.64
CA PHE A 769 -42.97 -11.17 -9.64
C PHE A 769 -42.39 -11.58 -11.00
N GLU A 770 -43.13 -11.45 -12.11
CA GLU A 770 -42.62 -11.81 -13.44
C GLU A 770 -41.47 -10.88 -13.92
N ASN A 771 -41.47 -9.63 -13.45
CA ASN A 771 -40.49 -8.60 -13.79
C ASN A 771 -39.33 -8.48 -12.79
N ASP A 772 -39.27 -9.32 -11.75
CA ASP A 772 -38.14 -9.35 -10.81
C ASP A 772 -36.85 -9.79 -11.51
N ALA A 773 -35.72 -9.16 -11.18
CA ALA A 773 -34.39 -9.45 -11.69
C ALA A 773 -33.78 -10.74 -11.08
N LYS A 774 -34.54 -11.85 -11.11
CA LYS A 774 -34.23 -13.15 -10.50
C LYS A 774 -32.87 -13.74 -10.91
N HIS A 775 -32.34 -13.33 -12.07
CA HIS A 775 -31.02 -13.72 -12.56
C HIS A 775 -29.86 -13.12 -11.76
N LEU A 776 -30.08 -12.05 -10.98
CA LEU A 776 -29.08 -11.42 -10.12
C LEU A 776 -28.94 -12.10 -8.75
N HIS A 777 -29.87 -12.99 -8.40
CA HIS A 777 -29.81 -13.81 -7.19
C HIS A 777 -28.80 -14.94 -7.35
N GLN A 778 -27.57 -14.65 -6.93
CA GLN A 778 -26.40 -15.51 -7.00
C GLN A 778 -25.80 -15.74 -5.59
N PRO A 779 -26.57 -16.30 -4.62
CA PRO A 779 -26.08 -16.51 -3.25
C PRO A 779 -24.85 -17.44 -3.17
N PHE A 780 -24.64 -18.24 -4.21
CA PHE A 780 -23.48 -19.12 -4.38
C PHE A 780 -22.37 -18.50 -5.27
N SER A 781 -22.44 -17.21 -5.59
CA SER A 781 -21.57 -16.50 -6.55
C SER A 781 -21.64 -17.05 -7.99
N TYR A 782 -20.90 -16.43 -8.91
CA TYR A 782 -21.01 -16.67 -10.35
C TYR A 782 -19.69 -17.17 -10.99
N GLY A 783 -19.81 -17.83 -12.16
CA GLY A 783 -18.70 -18.21 -13.04
C GLY A 783 -17.73 -19.26 -12.48
N PRO A 784 -16.49 -19.35 -13.01
CA PRO A 784 -15.54 -20.43 -12.70
C PRO A 784 -15.19 -20.58 -11.22
N ARG A 785 -15.34 -19.50 -10.44
CA ARG A 785 -15.00 -19.41 -9.01
C ARG A 785 -16.23 -19.38 -8.10
N ASN A 786 -17.41 -19.80 -8.57
CA ASN A 786 -18.61 -19.94 -7.74
C ASN A 786 -18.47 -21.05 -6.68
N CYS A 787 -19.38 -21.09 -5.71
CA CYS A 787 -19.31 -22.01 -4.57
C CYS A 787 -19.29 -23.48 -5.02
N LEU A 788 -18.28 -24.23 -4.56
CA LEU A 788 -18.15 -25.65 -4.86
C LEU A 788 -19.19 -26.50 -4.11
N GLY A 789 -19.50 -26.12 -2.87
CA GLY A 789 -20.44 -26.81 -1.99
C GLY A 789 -21.92 -26.54 -2.27
N MET A 790 -22.27 -25.81 -3.34
CA MET A 790 -23.66 -25.41 -3.63
C MET A 790 -24.66 -26.57 -3.58
N ASN A 791 -24.32 -27.72 -4.17
CA ASN A 791 -25.19 -28.88 -4.20
C ASN A 791 -25.37 -29.52 -2.82
N LEU A 792 -24.28 -29.61 -2.05
CA LEU A 792 -24.28 -30.18 -0.70
C LEU A 792 -25.11 -29.32 0.26
N ALA A 793 -24.87 -27.99 0.28
CA ALA A 793 -25.67 -27.06 1.07
C ALA A 793 -27.17 -27.14 0.70
N TYR A 794 -27.50 -27.26 -0.60
CA TYR A 794 -28.88 -27.46 -1.05
C TYR A 794 -29.50 -28.81 -0.65
N ALA A 795 -28.68 -29.85 -0.39
CA ALA A 795 -29.13 -31.13 0.12
C ALA A 795 -29.32 -31.07 1.65
N GLU A 796 -28.29 -30.64 2.39
CA GLU A 796 -28.30 -30.49 3.85
C GLU A 796 -29.43 -29.57 4.34
N MET A 797 -29.54 -28.35 3.79
CA MET A 797 -30.58 -27.41 4.20
C MET A 797 -31.98 -27.97 4.00
N ARG A 798 -32.24 -28.64 2.86
CA ARG A 798 -33.54 -29.26 2.59
C ARG A 798 -33.79 -30.46 3.50
N LEU A 799 -32.82 -31.34 3.67
CA LEU A 799 -32.98 -32.57 4.44
C LEU A 799 -33.22 -32.28 5.93
N ILE A 800 -32.44 -31.34 6.51
CA ILE A 800 -32.62 -30.87 7.89
C ILE A 800 -33.99 -30.19 8.05
N LEU A 801 -34.34 -29.25 7.15
CA LEU A 801 -35.61 -28.52 7.25
C LEU A 801 -36.84 -29.41 7.01
N ALA A 802 -36.79 -30.33 6.04
CA ALA A 802 -37.87 -31.28 5.78
C ALA A 802 -38.11 -32.21 6.96
N ARG A 803 -37.06 -32.84 7.51
CA ARG A 803 -37.21 -33.73 8.65
C ARG A 803 -37.60 -32.99 9.93
N MET A 804 -37.19 -31.73 10.10
CA MET A 804 -37.68 -30.86 11.18
C MET A 804 -39.18 -30.54 11.03
N ILE A 805 -39.63 -30.07 9.85
CA ILE A 805 -41.03 -29.73 9.56
C ILE A 805 -41.94 -30.98 9.65
N TRP A 806 -41.44 -32.15 9.27
CA TRP A 806 -42.13 -33.44 9.41
C TRP A 806 -42.33 -33.81 10.88
N ASN A 807 -41.27 -33.70 11.70
CA ASN A 807 -41.26 -34.13 13.10
C ASN A 807 -41.93 -33.18 14.10
N PHE A 808 -41.92 -31.88 13.83
CA PHE A 808 -42.19 -30.86 14.84
C PHE A 808 -43.17 -29.80 14.38
N ASP A 809 -43.98 -29.33 15.33
CA ASP A 809 -44.61 -28.02 15.26
C ASP A 809 -43.76 -27.08 16.14
N PHE A 810 -43.53 -25.84 15.71
CA PHE A 810 -42.69 -24.88 16.44
C PHE A 810 -43.26 -23.46 16.44
N GLU A 811 -42.90 -22.68 17.47
CA GLU A 811 -43.27 -21.28 17.63
C GLU A 811 -42.08 -20.47 18.16
N LEU A 812 -41.87 -19.24 17.67
CA LEU A 812 -40.80 -18.37 18.16
C LEU A 812 -41.11 -17.87 19.58
N ALA A 813 -40.14 -17.97 20.49
CA ALA A 813 -40.23 -17.30 21.78
C ALA A 813 -40.40 -15.77 21.57
N PRO A 814 -41.08 -15.04 22.49
CA PRO A 814 -41.31 -13.60 22.32
C PRO A 814 -40.03 -12.77 22.10
N THR A 815 -38.93 -13.18 22.73
CA THR A 815 -37.59 -12.58 22.57
C THR A 815 -37.00 -12.73 21.16
N SER A 816 -37.38 -13.78 20.42
CA SER A 816 -36.86 -14.09 19.08
C SER A 816 -37.57 -13.33 17.96
N ARG A 817 -38.67 -12.62 18.22
CA ARG A 817 -39.50 -12.01 17.16
C ARG A 817 -38.79 -10.93 16.35
N GLN A 818 -37.77 -10.30 16.92
CA GLN A 818 -36.93 -9.29 16.25
C GLN A 818 -35.53 -9.84 15.87
N TRP A 819 -35.33 -11.16 15.83
CA TRP A 819 -34.01 -11.78 15.64
C TRP A 819 -33.22 -11.24 14.43
N ALA A 820 -33.86 -10.99 13.28
CA ALA A 820 -33.20 -10.48 12.07
C ALA A 820 -33.05 -8.94 12.00
N VAL A 821 -33.54 -8.19 13.00
CA VAL A 821 -33.52 -6.71 12.99
C VAL A 821 -32.16 -6.20 13.44
N ASP A 822 -31.61 -5.21 12.73
CA ASP A 822 -30.35 -4.52 13.05
C ASP A 822 -29.13 -5.44 13.32
N GLN A 823 -29.15 -6.68 12.83
CA GLN A 823 -28.01 -7.60 12.94
C GLN A 823 -26.75 -7.01 12.28
N LYS A 824 -25.59 -7.27 12.91
CA LYS A 824 -24.29 -6.87 12.39
C LYS A 824 -23.71 -7.95 11.48
N VAL A 825 -22.86 -7.54 10.53
CA VAL A 825 -22.06 -8.44 9.68
C VAL A 825 -20.62 -7.95 9.66
N PHE A 826 -19.71 -8.80 10.12
CA PHE A 826 -18.26 -8.56 10.03
C PHE A 826 -17.70 -9.31 8.82
N PHE A 827 -17.51 -10.63 8.97
CA PHE A 827 -17.31 -11.58 7.87
C PHE A 827 -18.59 -12.41 7.67
N PHE A 828 -19.08 -12.98 8.77
CA PHE A 828 -20.42 -13.56 8.92
C PHE A 828 -21.33 -12.64 9.75
N TRP A 829 -22.60 -13.02 9.89
CA TRP A 829 -23.59 -12.36 10.74
C TRP A 829 -23.28 -12.58 12.23
N GLU A 830 -23.39 -11.54 13.05
CA GLU A 830 -23.40 -11.66 14.52
C GLU A 830 -24.80 -12.09 14.97
N LYS A 831 -25.08 -13.40 14.80
CA LYS A 831 -26.37 -14.02 15.10
C LYS A 831 -26.66 -14.01 16.60
N PRO A 832 -27.76 -13.40 17.10
CA PRO A 832 -28.22 -13.62 18.45
C PRO A 832 -28.84 -15.04 18.57
N PRO A 833 -29.03 -15.57 19.79
CA PRO A 833 -29.78 -16.81 20.00
C PRO A 833 -31.20 -16.78 19.40
N LEU A 834 -31.60 -17.84 18.71
CA LEU A 834 -32.94 -18.01 18.13
C LEU A 834 -33.71 -18.99 19.01
N TRP A 835 -34.29 -18.47 20.09
CA TRP A 835 -35.11 -19.23 21.03
C TRP A 835 -36.44 -19.65 20.39
N VAL A 836 -36.66 -20.96 20.25
CA VAL A 836 -37.86 -21.54 19.65
C VAL A 836 -38.46 -22.62 20.55
N ASN A 837 -39.76 -22.53 20.82
CA ASN A 837 -40.53 -23.57 21.50
C ASN A 837 -40.87 -24.67 20.48
N ILE A 838 -40.40 -25.90 20.71
CA ILE A 838 -40.54 -27.02 19.78
C ILE A 838 -41.32 -28.15 20.46
N LYS A 839 -42.46 -28.53 19.88
CA LYS A 839 -43.24 -29.71 20.27
C LYS A 839 -43.17 -30.77 19.18
N LYS A 840 -43.25 -32.04 19.56
CA LYS A 840 -43.46 -33.12 18.58
C LYS A 840 -44.76 -32.84 17.81
N ARG A 841 -44.74 -33.06 16.50
CA ARG A 841 -45.88 -32.91 15.59
C ARG A 841 -47.14 -33.55 16.19
N SER A 842 -48.25 -32.81 16.09
CA SER A 842 -49.60 -33.32 16.26
C SER A 842 -49.87 -34.36 15.15
N VAL A 843 -50.15 -35.63 15.51
CA VAL A 843 -50.22 -36.77 14.58
C VAL A 843 -51.24 -36.55 13.46
#